data_AF-A0A9X2RTI2-F1
#
_entry.id   AF-A0A9X2RTI2-F1
#
_cell.length_a   1.000
_cell.length_b   1.000
_cell.length_c   1.000
_cell.angle_alpha   90.00
_cell.angle_beta   90.00
_cell.angle_gamma   90.00
#
_symmetry.space_group_name_H-M   'P 1'
#
loop_
_entity.id
_entity.type
_entity.pdbx_description
1 polymer ?
#
loop_
_entity_poly.entity_id
_entity_poly.type
_entity_poly.pdbx_seq_one_letter_code
_entity_poly.pdbx_strand_id
1 'polypeptide(L)'
;MSVGNVWSGQWVADRLGVRLDGDGDGRWGGAGGWVGDGCQGALGGDGGSGPGGDGGSGASGDGGGGASGDGVRVGGSGGDGGQGAQRGDGAGGGNGDGVRGGGDDGGGRQGIQDGGDGDDRQGVQRGDGGAALRELLGLALRRNPKRAHLLVSNVLGKHVPQRPATVHGAGVRLGRRVRELLGDEAAARAVVLGYAETATGLGHSVADGLALAPYLHSTRRPVPGVATVGGFEEEHSHATSHLLLPEDPGLLASTGPLVLVDDEFSTGRTVLNTIAALHRRFPRDHYVVVALVDMRSPGDRARLDAFAADLGARVDLVAAAAGAVHLPDDVLERGARLVAAHEAAAADQEGAPGPTAPPAGAALRVDLGWPEGLPDGGRHGFTPAHRARLEAALPTMATRLTAALTQGPDLPRRPLRRVLVLGFEELMYAPLRIAEALDEALDGVEVRYSTTTRSPVLAVDDPGYAIRTRLTFPAHDGPADGPGPRYAYNVAPGADPDRRFDAVVAVVDSTADTPALHAPDGLLAALGAQTDRLVLAALPSYRPHTPPTPRSVPERQAPHMHQPSYEPLRGPDFSSYAPEEVGWLLQDFSHVTLEAPTEEREEAIQSGGAHYAESLPVEYQPNERYQELFRAALDASAARIARAVGAVTELVLAERSPRPVLVSLARAGTPVGVLMRRWARHAHGLDLPHYAISIVRGRGIDTAALRWLADHHDPSDVVFVDGWTGKGAITRELSDAVAPYPDFDPRIAVLADPGRCVDTYGTRDDFLVPSACLNSTVSGLISRTVLRADLVGPNDFHGAKYYRELAGSDVSGHFLDTVSARFTEVAEAAVADAGRLAATDRTPTWEGWAAVERISQEYGIHDVNLVKPGVGETTRVLLRRVPWKILAQRGAGADLDHVRLLAEQRGVPVEEIDGLPYTCVGLIHPRYTRGATGADGKAVGTAHTATSKANTADSTGKASTADIAGRDERTVAAR
;
A
#
# COMPACT_ATOMS: atom_id res chain seq x y z
N MET A 1 4.25 25.96 42.88
CA MET A 1 5.46 26.14 42.04
C MET A 1 4.96 26.24 40.61
N SER A 2 5.35 27.23 39.83
CA SER A 2 4.97 27.28 38.41
C SER A 2 5.63 26.12 37.69
N VAL A 3 4.82 25.20 37.16
CA VAL A 3 5.32 24.14 36.27
C VAL A 3 5.83 24.88 35.02
N GLY A 4 7.14 24.95 34.84
CA GLY A 4 7.72 25.45 33.59
C GLY A 4 7.24 24.59 32.43
N ASN A 5 7.24 25.12 31.20
CA ASN A 5 6.83 24.37 30.01
C ASN A 5 7.71 23.12 29.82
N VAL A 6 7.31 22.00 30.40
CA VAL A 6 7.92 20.70 30.15
C VAL A 6 7.46 20.27 28.77
N TRP A 7 8.41 20.04 27.87
CA TRP A 7 8.12 19.57 26.53
C TRP A 7 7.49 18.16 26.58
N SER A 8 6.42 17.93 25.81
CA SER A 8 5.66 16.67 25.78
C SER A 8 6.43 15.46 25.19
N GLY A 9 7.70 15.63 24.84
CA GLY A 9 8.62 14.52 24.54
C GLY A 9 9.75 14.31 25.54
N GLN A 10 9.88 15.16 26.57
CA GLN A 10 11.01 15.15 27.51
C GLN A 10 11.18 13.79 28.21
N TRP A 11 10.08 13.17 28.63
CA TRP A 11 10.08 11.87 29.32
C TRP A 11 10.74 10.77 28.49
N VAL A 12 10.47 10.77 27.17
CA VAL A 12 11.03 9.82 26.20
C VAL A 12 12.48 10.17 25.88
N ALA A 13 12.77 11.45 25.66
CA ALA A 13 14.12 11.93 25.39
C ALA A 13 15.11 11.54 26.51
N ASP A 14 14.73 11.78 27.77
CA ASP A 14 15.58 11.47 28.94
C ASP A 14 15.82 9.96 29.12
N ARG A 15 14.80 9.12 28.87
CA ARG A 15 14.87 7.67 29.13
C ARG A 15 15.43 6.86 27.96
N LEU A 16 15.18 7.30 26.73
CA LEU A 16 15.68 6.64 25.52
C LEU A 16 16.94 7.28 24.94
N GLY A 17 17.30 8.51 25.34
CA GLY A 17 18.39 9.27 24.70
C GLY A 17 18.04 9.84 23.32
N VAL A 18 16.75 9.89 22.96
CA VAL A 18 16.27 10.45 21.68
C VAL A 18 16.44 11.96 21.67
N ARG A 19 16.97 12.51 20.59
CA ARG A 19 17.11 13.96 20.37
C ARG A 19 16.43 14.41 19.08
N LEU A 20 15.83 15.60 19.14
CA LEU A 20 15.28 16.31 17.99
C LEU A 20 16.11 17.58 17.79
N ASP A 21 16.74 17.69 16.63
CA ASP A 21 17.53 18.84 16.20
C ASP A 21 16.86 19.45 14.95
N GLY A 22 16.69 20.76 14.91
CA GLY A 22 15.96 21.45 13.83
C GLY A 22 16.85 22.27 12.91
N ASP A 23 16.50 22.33 11.62
CA ASP A 23 17.25 23.08 10.61
C ASP A 23 17.07 24.60 10.87
N GLY A 24 18.17 25.31 11.18
CA GLY A 24 18.18 26.73 11.56
C GLY A 24 17.80 27.73 10.46
N ASP A 25 17.52 27.26 9.25
CA ASP A 25 17.12 28.08 8.09
C ASP A 25 15.60 28.33 8.02
N GLY A 26 14.84 27.82 9.00
CA GLY A 26 13.42 28.12 9.17
C GLY A 26 13.19 29.61 9.45
N ARG A 27 12.95 30.42 8.41
CA ARG A 27 12.41 31.79 8.53
C ARG A 27 10.96 31.80 9.05
N TRP A 28 10.77 31.42 10.30
CA TRP A 28 9.56 31.72 11.07
C TRP A 28 9.71 33.08 11.74
N GLY A 29 9.75 34.12 10.90
CA GLY A 29 9.89 35.53 11.29
C GLY A 29 8.57 36.28 11.16
N GLY A 30 7.53 35.82 11.86
CA GLY A 30 6.27 36.54 12.04
C GLY A 30 6.01 36.71 13.53
N ALA A 31 5.86 37.94 14.02
CA ALA A 31 5.54 38.19 15.41
C ALA A 31 4.09 37.70 15.68
N GLY A 32 3.98 36.59 16.40
CA GLY A 32 2.72 35.87 16.62
C GLY A 32 2.99 34.38 16.75
N GLY A 33 3.19 33.91 17.98
CA GLY A 33 3.36 32.48 18.25
C GLY A 33 2.07 31.69 17.99
N TRP A 34 2.10 30.37 18.19
CA TRP A 34 0.92 29.49 18.00
C TRP A 34 -0.22 29.72 19.03
N VAL A 35 -0.10 30.75 19.87
CA VAL A 35 -1.13 31.26 20.79
C VAL A 35 -1.75 32.50 20.12
N GLY A 36 -3.04 32.42 19.81
CA GLY A 36 -3.65 33.33 18.83
C GLY A 36 -3.85 34.77 19.28
N ASP A 37 -3.80 35.67 18.32
CA ASP A 37 -4.47 36.97 18.36
C ASP A 37 -5.79 36.89 17.59
N GLY A 38 -6.85 37.48 18.16
CA GLY A 38 -8.20 37.41 17.61
C GLY A 38 -8.41 38.29 16.37
N CYS A 39 -9.32 37.86 15.50
CA CYS A 39 -9.78 38.66 14.36
C CYS A 39 -10.48 39.95 14.85
N GLN A 40 -9.77 41.09 14.83
CA GLN A 40 -10.39 42.41 14.92
C GLN A 40 -10.07 43.26 13.69
N GLY A 41 -11.10 43.43 12.86
CA GLY A 41 -11.44 44.69 12.18
C GLY A 41 -10.43 45.36 11.26
N ALA A 42 -10.62 45.21 9.95
CA ALA A 42 -10.17 46.17 8.94
C ALA A 42 -11.17 46.33 7.78
N LEU A 43 -12.42 46.67 8.10
CA LEU A 43 -13.35 47.27 7.13
C LEU A 43 -13.49 48.77 7.45
N GLY A 44 -12.64 49.58 6.82
CA GLY A 44 -12.83 51.02 6.74
C GLY A 44 -13.98 51.32 5.78
N GLY A 45 -14.94 52.14 6.22
CA GLY A 45 -16.19 52.33 5.51
C GLY A 45 -16.27 53.60 4.66
N ASP A 46 -17.19 53.53 3.70
CA ASP A 46 -18.02 54.60 3.14
C ASP A 46 -19.38 53.92 2.86
N GLY A 47 -20.57 54.46 3.09
CA GLY A 47 -20.98 55.74 3.64
C GLY A 47 -22.40 56.06 3.13
N GLY A 48 -23.39 56.25 4.01
CA GLY A 48 -24.69 56.83 3.63
C GLY A 48 -25.97 56.02 3.88
N SER A 49 -26.61 56.31 5.02
CA SER A 49 -28.01 56.77 5.12
C SER A 49 -29.20 55.89 4.66
N GLY A 50 -30.05 55.53 5.62
CA GLY A 50 -31.53 55.66 5.47
C GLY A 50 -32.35 54.36 5.49
N PRO A 51 -33.20 54.12 6.50
CA PRO A 51 -34.02 52.91 6.61
C PRO A 51 -35.49 53.11 6.16
N GLY A 52 -36.19 52.00 5.87
CA GLY A 52 -37.66 51.97 5.98
C GLY A 52 -38.36 50.89 5.16
N GLY A 53 -39.34 50.22 5.78
CA GLY A 53 -40.54 49.72 5.09
C GLY A 53 -40.62 48.23 4.80
N ASP A 54 -41.18 47.49 5.76
CA ASP A 54 -42.30 46.55 5.60
C ASP A 54 -42.61 45.88 4.25
N GLY A 55 -42.97 44.59 4.34
CA GLY A 55 -44.25 44.17 3.75
C GLY A 55 -44.27 42.95 2.83
N GLY A 56 -44.48 41.78 3.43
CA GLY A 56 -45.67 40.95 3.11
C GLY A 56 -45.68 40.09 1.84
N SER A 57 -46.00 38.79 2.06
CA SER A 57 -46.85 37.92 1.21
C SER A 57 -46.66 37.98 -0.33
N GLY A 58 -46.13 36.94 -0.96
CA GLY A 58 -46.92 35.73 -1.29
C GLY A 58 -47.45 35.85 -2.72
N ALA A 59 -47.79 34.83 -3.48
CA ALA A 59 -47.75 33.37 -3.39
C ALA A 59 -48.22 32.88 -4.78
N SER A 60 -47.88 31.65 -5.18
CA SER A 60 -48.57 30.82 -6.22
C SER A 60 -48.74 31.35 -7.66
N GLY A 61 -48.63 30.44 -8.65
CA GLY A 61 -49.35 30.60 -9.92
C GLY A 61 -48.72 29.95 -11.14
N ASP A 62 -49.04 28.68 -11.37
CA ASP A 62 -48.81 27.92 -12.60
C ASP A 62 -49.15 28.65 -13.92
N GLY A 63 -48.66 28.12 -15.05
CA GLY A 63 -49.34 28.34 -16.33
C GLY A 63 -48.51 28.08 -17.58
N GLY A 64 -48.39 26.83 -18.02
CA GLY A 64 -47.55 26.47 -19.17
C GLY A 64 -48.10 26.85 -20.56
N GLY A 65 -47.28 26.55 -21.58
CA GLY A 65 -47.79 25.93 -22.82
C GLY A 65 -47.53 26.62 -24.15
N GLY A 66 -46.54 26.11 -24.90
CA GLY A 66 -46.53 26.05 -26.39
C GLY A 66 -46.46 27.36 -27.19
N ALA A 67 -46.23 27.35 -28.50
CA ALA A 67 -45.66 26.33 -29.39
C ALA A 67 -45.28 26.98 -30.74
N SER A 68 -44.47 26.29 -31.56
CA SER A 68 -44.35 26.39 -33.03
C SER A 68 -43.92 27.71 -33.72
N GLY A 69 -43.12 27.56 -34.80
CA GLY A 69 -43.40 28.32 -36.04
C GLY A 69 -42.21 28.91 -36.81
N ASP A 70 -41.55 28.08 -37.63
CA ASP A 70 -40.87 28.35 -38.92
C ASP A 70 -40.65 29.78 -39.48
N GLY A 71 -39.55 29.98 -40.22
CA GLY A 71 -39.67 30.75 -41.48
C GLY A 71 -38.46 31.46 -42.13
N VAL A 72 -37.54 30.71 -42.77
CA VAL A 72 -37.03 30.99 -44.14
C VAL A 72 -36.31 32.32 -44.51
N ARG A 73 -34.99 32.20 -44.82
CA ARG A 73 -34.16 32.74 -45.96
C ARG A 73 -34.34 34.23 -46.44
N VAL A 74 -33.33 34.97 -46.90
CA VAL A 74 -32.49 34.76 -48.12
C VAL A 74 -31.34 35.80 -48.19
N GLY A 75 -30.12 35.33 -48.53
CA GLY A 75 -29.16 36.00 -49.45
C GLY A 75 -28.27 37.15 -48.92
N GLY A 76 -27.04 37.34 -49.43
CA GLY A 76 -26.26 36.53 -50.37
C GLY A 76 -25.04 37.28 -50.95
N SER A 77 -24.05 36.53 -51.47
CA SER A 77 -22.88 36.98 -52.27
C SER A 77 -21.90 38.01 -51.65
N GLY A 78 -20.57 37.90 -51.84
CA GLY A 78 -19.80 36.80 -52.43
C GLY A 78 -18.31 37.14 -52.59
N GLY A 79 -17.47 36.09 -52.61
CA GLY A 79 -16.22 35.97 -53.38
C GLY A 79 -15.01 36.85 -53.04
N ASP A 80 -13.80 36.54 -53.51
CA ASP A 80 -13.21 35.27 -53.97
C ASP A 80 -11.67 35.44 -54.06
N GLY A 81 -10.91 34.35 -54.17
CA GLY A 81 -9.52 34.36 -54.65
C GLY A 81 -8.42 34.60 -53.60
N GLY A 82 -7.38 33.75 -53.63
CA GLY A 82 -6.19 33.86 -52.77
C GLY A 82 -4.86 33.81 -53.57
N GLN A 83 -3.88 33.08 -53.01
CA GLN A 83 -2.51 32.79 -53.52
C GLN A 83 -1.38 33.78 -53.12
N GLY A 84 -0.22 33.22 -52.76
CA GLY A 84 1.00 33.56 -53.52
C GLY A 84 2.25 34.18 -52.83
N ALA A 85 2.91 33.44 -51.93
CA ALA A 85 4.38 33.24 -51.88
C ALA A 85 5.45 34.39 -51.74
N GLN A 86 6.36 34.15 -50.77
CA GLN A 86 7.85 34.27 -50.81
C GLN A 86 8.63 35.61 -50.64
N ARG A 87 9.60 35.55 -49.69
CA ARG A 87 10.91 36.26 -49.55
C ARG A 87 10.81 37.80 -49.32
N GLY A 88 11.65 38.49 -48.54
CA GLY A 88 12.87 38.21 -47.76
C GLY A 88 13.36 39.55 -47.12
N ASP A 89 14.48 39.74 -46.41
CA ASP A 89 15.52 38.89 -45.78
C ASP A 89 16.32 39.78 -44.76
N GLY A 90 17.05 39.23 -43.77
CA GLY A 90 17.84 40.02 -42.78
C GLY A 90 18.74 39.16 -41.86
N ALA A 91 19.99 39.59 -41.57
CA ALA A 91 21.10 38.68 -41.19
C ALA A 91 21.99 39.10 -39.98
N GLY A 92 22.80 38.14 -39.47
CA GLY A 92 23.91 38.30 -38.49
C GLY A 92 23.53 37.90 -37.03
N GLY A 93 24.30 37.16 -36.22
CA GLY A 93 25.68 36.60 -36.32
C GLY A 93 26.77 37.59 -35.85
N GLY A 94 27.62 37.33 -34.84
CA GLY A 94 27.78 36.23 -33.87
C GLY A 94 29.04 36.42 -32.98
N ASN A 95 29.27 35.55 -31.98
CA ASN A 95 30.51 35.28 -31.17
C ASN A 95 31.34 36.41 -30.48
N GLY A 96 31.95 36.09 -29.32
CA GLY A 96 33.22 36.73 -28.89
C GLY A 96 33.52 36.69 -27.37
N ASP A 97 34.57 35.94 -26.97
CA ASP A 97 35.09 35.84 -25.59
C ASP A 97 35.97 37.03 -25.13
N GLY A 98 36.24 37.12 -23.82
CA GLY A 98 37.66 37.13 -23.37
C GLY A 98 38.26 38.38 -22.69
N VAL A 99 38.17 38.43 -21.35
CA VAL A 99 39.24 38.73 -20.34
C VAL A 99 40.36 39.78 -20.67
N ARG A 100 40.57 40.77 -19.77
CA ARG A 100 41.87 41.05 -19.07
C ARG A 100 41.93 42.32 -18.18
N GLY A 101 42.72 42.22 -17.10
CA GLY A 101 43.37 43.31 -16.35
C GLY A 101 42.67 43.73 -15.05
N GLY A 102 43.33 43.86 -13.89
CA GLY A 102 44.73 43.57 -13.50
C GLY A 102 45.12 44.31 -12.21
N GLY A 103 46.15 43.88 -11.48
CA GLY A 103 46.74 44.63 -10.35
C GLY A 103 47.11 43.80 -9.11
N ASP A 104 48.42 43.68 -8.84
CA ASP A 104 49.02 43.18 -7.59
C ASP A 104 48.78 44.14 -6.40
N ASP A 105 48.84 43.66 -5.14
CA ASP A 105 50.11 43.59 -4.35
C ASP A 105 49.90 43.35 -2.83
N GLY A 106 50.95 42.86 -2.16
CA GLY A 106 51.22 43.13 -0.73
C GLY A 106 50.56 42.26 0.36
N GLY A 107 51.34 41.38 0.99
CA GLY A 107 50.96 40.65 2.22
C GLY A 107 51.52 41.26 3.52
N GLY A 108 51.00 40.85 4.69
CA GLY A 108 51.52 41.22 6.01
C GLY A 108 50.77 40.55 7.17
N ARG A 109 51.49 40.11 8.22
CA ARG A 109 50.95 39.37 9.39
C ARG A 109 50.95 40.20 10.68
N GLN A 110 49.93 39.96 11.52
CA GLN A 110 49.92 39.96 13.01
C GLN A 110 50.34 41.23 13.80
N GLY A 111 49.53 41.63 14.80
CA GLY A 111 50.01 42.56 15.85
C GLY A 111 48.99 43.33 16.73
N ILE A 112 48.16 42.63 17.51
CA ILE A 112 47.76 42.91 18.93
C ILE A 112 47.63 44.38 19.44
N GLN A 113 46.41 44.74 19.90
CA GLN A 113 46.01 45.68 21.01
C GLN A 113 46.42 47.19 20.92
N ASP A 114 45.67 48.18 21.43
CA ASP A 114 44.45 48.23 22.28
C ASP A 114 43.67 49.57 22.10
N GLY A 115 42.38 49.58 22.46
CA GLY A 115 41.69 50.75 23.05
C GLY A 115 40.77 51.65 22.20
N GLY A 116 39.49 51.78 22.63
CA GLY A 116 38.65 52.98 22.35
C GLY A 116 37.22 52.73 21.85
N ASP A 117 36.26 52.73 22.79
CA ASP A 117 34.79 52.60 22.66
C ASP A 117 34.06 53.30 21.49
N GLY A 118 32.89 52.76 21.09
CA GLY A 118 31.94 53.50 20.25
C GLY A 118 30.77 52.75 19.56
N ASP A 119 29.79 52.31 20.35
CA ASP A 119 28.35 52.18 20.00
C ASP A 119 27.83 51.08 19.03
N ASP A 120 27.08 50.15 19.64
CA ASP A 120 25.98 49.29 19.17
C ASP A 120 25.82 48.89 17.69
N ARG A 121 26.16 47.63 17.41
CA ARG A 121 25.44 46.78 16.44
C ARG A 121 24.65 45.71 17.17
N GLN A 122 23.32 45.80 17.10
CA GLN A 122 22.44 44.74 17.61
C GLN A 122 22.76 43.41 16.91
N GLY A 123 23.13 42.41 17.71
CA GLY A 123 23.45 41.07 17.21
C GLY A 123 22.20 40.37 16.71
N VAL A 124 22.21 39.95 15.44
CA VAL A 124 21.18 39.07 14.88
C VAL A 124 21.30 37.70 15.55
N GLN A 125 20.42 37.40 16.50
CA GLN A 125 20.32 36.07 17.09
C GLN A 125 19.85 35.07 16.03
N ARG A 126 20.62 34.00 15.83
CA ARG A 126 20.15 32.81 15.10
C ARG A 126 19.05 32.15 15.93
N GLY A 127 17.89 31.91 15.33
CA GLY A 127 16.79 31.22 16.00
C GLY A 127 17.10 29.75 16.27
N ASP A 128 16.60 29.22 17.39
CA ASP A 128 16.70 27.79 17.72
C ASP A 128 15.64 26.99 16.94
N GLY A 129 16.05 26.40 15.81
CA GLY A 129 15.18 25.53 15.00
C GLY A 129 14.63 24.31 15.77
N GLY A 130 15.30 23.90 16.85
CA GLY A 130 14.80 22.84 17.74
C GLY A 130 13.54 23.24 18.52
N ALA A 131 13.33 24.53 18.78
CA ALA A 131 12.13 25.00 19.48
C ALA A 131 10.86 24.79 18.64
N ALA A 132 10.89 25.15 17.35
CA ALA A 132 9.75 25.02 16.45
C ALA A 132 9.30 23.55 16.28
N LEU A 133 10.24 22.60 16.21
CA LEU A 133 9.90 21.17 16.19
C LEU A 133 9.28 20.69 17.50
N ARG A 134 9.74 21.19 18.65
CA ARG A 134 9.19 20.83 19.98
C ARG A 134 7.81 21.42 20.24
N GLU A 135 7.46 22.54 19.61
CA GLU A 135 6.09 23.06 19.60
C GLU A 135 5.17 22.12 18.79
N LEU A 136 5.59 21.74 17.58
CA LEU A 136 4.80 20.88 16.69
C LEU A 136 4.68 19.42 17.15
N LEU A 137 5.69 18.88 17.84
CA LEU A 137 5.81 17.45 18.16
C LEU A 137 6.08 17.19 19.63
N GLY A 138 5.35 16.25 20.23
CA GLY A 138 5.78 15.50 21.42
C GLY A 138 6.38 14.14 21.05
N LEU A 139 6.73 13.34 22.05
CA LEU A 139 7.17 11.95 21.87
C LEU A 139 6.32 10.97 22.69
N ALA A 140 6.12 9.77 22.15
CA ALA A 140 5.53 8.64 22.85
C ALA A 140 6.25 7.33 22.53
N LEU A 141 5.91 6.27 23.28
CA LEU A 141 6.32 4.89 23.05
C LEU A 141 5.21 4.07 22.38
N ARG A 142 5.61 3.16 21.49
CA ARG A 142 4.72 2.13 20.94
C ARG A 142 5.41 0.77 20.95
N ARG A 143 4.61 -0.30 21.00
CA ARG A 143 5.09 -1.67 20.91
C ARG A 143 5.40 -2.04 19.45
N ASN A 144 6.59 -1.66 18.96
CA ASN A 144 7.00 -1.87 17.57
C ASN A 144 8.47 -2.32 17.50
N PRO A 145 8.80 -3.45 16.83
CA PRO A 145 10.14 -4.02 16.81
C PRO A 145 11.14 -3.25 15.92
N LYS A 146 10.67 -2.31 15.07
CA LYS A 146 11.49 -1.50 14.19
C LYS A 146 11.70 -0.06 14.69
N ARG A 147 10.74 0.52 15.43
CA ARG A 147 10.78 1.90 15.94
C ARG A 147 10.07 2.05 17.30
N ALA A 148 10.85 2.11 18.38
CA ALA A 148 10.35 2.26 19.75
C ALA A 148 9.63 3.59 20.01
N HIS A 149 10.17 4.70 19.50
CA HIS A 149 9.58 6.03 19.64
C HIS A 149 8.52 6.28 18.55
N LEU A 150 7.64 7.25 18.84
CA LEU A 150 6.62 7.80 17.95
C LEU A 150 6.68 9.33 18.07
N LEU A 151 6.76 10.04 16.95
CA LEU A 151 6.52 11.48 16.91
C LEU A 151 5.00 11.71 17.04
N VAL A 152 4.59 12.57 17.97
CA VAL A 152 3.17 12.83 18.24
C VAL A 152 2.86 14.28 17.91
N SER A 153 2.06 14.53 16.88
CA SER A 153 1.69 15.90 16.52
C SER A 153 0.85 16.56 17.61
N ASN A 154 1.34 17.71 18.08
CA ASN A 154 0.64 18.63 18.97
C ASN A 154 -0.35 19.54 18.22
N VAL A 155 -0.50 19.43 16.90
CA VAL A 155 -1.33 20.34 16.07
C VAL A 155 -2.35 19.65 15.16
N LEU A 156 -2.46 18.31 15.12
CA LEU A 156 -3.45 17.60 14.28
C LEU A 156 -4.75 17.21 14.97
N GLY A 157 -4.81 17.24 16.30
CA GLY A 157 -5.95 16.63 17.03
C GLY A 157 -6.03 15.10 16.85
N LYS A 158 -4.97 14.42 16.40
CA LYS A 158 -5.03 12.95 16.19
C LYS A 158 -4.90 12.15 17.49
N HIS A 159 -3.97 12.55 18.36
CA HIS A 159 -3.69 11.88 19.64
C HIS A 159 -3.71 12.84 20.86
N VAL A 160 -3.67 14.15 20.59
CA VAL A 160 -3.66 15.22 21.60
C VAL A 160 -4.80 16.18 21.25
N PRO A 161 -5.86 16.29 22.07
CA PRO A 161 -6.97 17.20 21.82
C PRO A 161 -6.52 18.66 21.71
N GLN A 162 -6.87 19.33 20.62
CA GLN A 162 -6.38 20.67 20.27
C GLN A 162 -7.49 21.66 19.95
N ARG A 163 -7.20 22.97 20.00
CA ARG A 163 -8.17 23.98 19.57
C ARG A 163 -8.48 23.78 18.08
N PRO A 164 -9.76 23.81 17.65
CA PRO A 164 -10.12 23.59 16.23
C PRO A 164 -9.36 24.51 15.27
N ALA A 165 -9.31 25.81 15.57
CA ALA A 165 -8.57 26.81 14.77
C ALA A 165 -7.06 26.53 14.67
N THR A 166 -6.43 25.88 15.67
CA THR A 166 -5.02 25.46 15.59
C THR A 166 -4.85 24.34 14.56
N VAL A 167 -5.77 23.37 14.56
CA VAL A 167 -5.73 22.19 13.68
C VAL A 167 -6.05 22.56 12.23
N HIS A 168 -7.16 23.26 12.00
CA HIS A 168 -7.54 23.75 10.67
C HIS A 168 -6.51 24.74 10.12
N GLY A 169 -6.12 25.72 10.93
CA GLY A 169 -5.15 26.75 10.56
C GLY A 169 -3.76 26.20 10.21
N ALA A 170 -3.32 25.08 10.80
CA ALA A 170 -2.06 24.44 10.44
C ALA A 170 -2.07 23.94 8.99
N GLY A 171 -3.14 23.24 8.58
CA GLY A 171 -3.31 22.78 7.20
C GLY A 171 -3.55 23.94 6.22
N VAL A 172 -4.37 24.93 6.58
CA VAL A 172 -4.62 26.10 5.73
C VAL A 172 -3.33 26.89 5.44
N ARG A 173 -2.43 27.05 6.42
CA ARG A 173 -1.12 27.69 6.21
C ARG A 173 -0.23 26.90 5.26
N LEU A 174 -0.21 25.56 5.36
CA LEU A 174 0.49 24.72 4.39
C LEU A 174 -0.10 24.86 2.99
N GLY A 175 -1.43 24.83 2.86
CA GLY A 175 -2.12 25.00 1.58
C GLY A 175 -1.86 26.35 0.92
N ARG A 176 -1.79 27.44 1.70
CA ARG A 176 -1.40 28.77 1.19
C ARG A 176 0.03 28.77 0.64
N ARG A 177 0.99 28.12 1.33
CA ARG A 177 2.37 27.97 0.83
C ARG A 177 2.46 27.10 -0.44
N VAL A 178 1.61 26.08 -0.57
CA VAL A 178 1.47 25.33 -1.83
C VAL A 178 0.91 26.21 -2.95
N ARG A 179 -0.10 27.05 -2.65
CA ARG A 179 -0.64 28.01 -3.62
C ARG A 179 0.40 29.07 -4.05
N GLU A 180 1.21 29.57 -3.12
CA GLU A 180 2.34 30.47 -3.40
C GLU A 180 3.40 29.81 -4.30
N LEU A 181 3.70 28.52 -4.07
CA LEU A 181 4.64 27.73 -4.87
C LEU A 181 4.13 27.44 -6.29
N LEU A 182 2.84 27.13 -6.43
CA LEU A 182 2.20 26.76 -7.70
C LEU A 182 1.81 27.99 -8.54
N GLY A 183 1.46 29.10 -7.89
CA GLY A 183 0.73 30.20 -8.51
C GLY A 183 -0.77 29.87 -8.69
N ASP A 184 -1.59 30.91 -8.78
CA ASP A 184 -3.06 30.79 -8.75
C ASP A 184 -3.64 29.88 -9.84
N GLU A 185 -3.11 29.94 -11.07
CA GLU A 185 -3.63 29.16 -12.21
C GLU A 185 -3.35 27.66 -12.09
N ALA A 186 -2.16 27.29 -11.58
CA ALA A 186 -1.82 25.88 -11.37
C ALA A 186 -2.48 25.35 -10.08
N ALA A 187 -2.56 26.15 -9.02
CA ALA A 187 -3.30 25.81 -7.80
C ALA A 187 -4.80 25.58 -8.06
N ALA A 188 -5.41 26.36 -8.96
CA ALA A 188 -6.82 26.17 -9.35
C ALA A 188 -7.08 24.88 -10.15
N ARG A 189 -6.04 24.29 -10.76
CA ARG A 189 -6.10 23.00 -11.48
C ARG A 189 -5.54 21.83 -10.66
N ALA A 190 -5.04 22.10 -9.45
CA ALA A 190 -4.43 21.08 -8.61
C ALA A 190 -5.48 20.14 -7.99
N VAL A 191 -5.06 18.92 -7.68
CA VAL A 191 -5.85 17.97 -6.89
C VAL A 191 -5.09 17.65 -5.62
N VAL A 192 -5.76 17.66 -4.47
CA VAL A 192 -5.15 17.34 -3.18
C VAL A 192 -5.54 15.92 -2.78
N LEU A 193 -4.54 15.09 -2.45
CA LEU A 193 -4.70 13.70 -1.99
C LEU A 193 -4.07 13.53 -0.61
N GLY A 194 -4.90 13.31 0.41
CA GLY A 194 -4.46 13.03 1.79
C GLY A 194 -4.31 11.54 2.08
N TYR A 195 -3.33 11.19 2.92
CA TYR A 195 -3.13 9.81 3.37
C TYR A 195 -4.00 9.47 4.58
N ALA A 196 -4.75 8.36 4.52
CA ALA A 196 -5.34 7.77 5.71
C ALA A 196 -4.25 7.23 6.66
N GLU A 197 -4.44 7.25 7.97
CA GLU A 197 -5.59 7.76 8.71
C GLU A 197 -5.38 9.21 9.19
N THR A 198 -4.13 9.59 9.48
CA THR A 198 -3.82 10.84 10.19
C THR A 198 -3.96 12.10 9.34
N ALA A 199 -3.67 12.01 8.03
CA ALA A 199 -3.69 13.16 7.15
C ALA A 199 -5.03 13.38 6.43
N THR A 200 -6.09 12.60 6.72
CA THR A 200 -7.41 12.83 6.10
C THR A 200 -8.00 14.21 6.44
N GLY A 201 -7.79 14.69 7.66
CA GLY A 201 -8.20 16.04 8.09
C GLY A 201 -7.21 17.14 7.68
N LEU A 202 -5.91 16.81 7.67
CA LEU A 202 -4.84 17.73 7.24
C LEU A 202 -4.97 18.07 5.75
N GLY A 203 -5.18 17.06 4.90
CA GLY A 203 -5.30 17.22 3.46
C GLY A 203 -6.52 18.06 3.05
N HIS A 204 -7.67 17.90 3.71
CA HIS A 204 -8.82 18.80 3.54
C HIS A 204 -8.42 20.25 3.86
N SER A 205 -7.78 20.46 5.02
CA SER A 205 -7.36 21.80 5.47
C SER A 205 -6.29 22.41 4.54
N VAL A 206 -5.45 21.59 3.89
CA VAL A 206 -4.54 22.01 2.81
C VAL A 206 -5.33 22.42 1.56
N ALA A 207 -6.34 21.64 1.15
CA ALA A 207 -7.22 22.00 0.04
C ALA A 207 -8.01 23.31 0.30
N ASP A 208 -8.33 23.60 1.56
CA ASP A 208 -8.91 24.89 1.97
C ASP A 208 -7.92 26.04 1.73
N GLY A 209 -6.63 25.84 2.04
CA GLY A 209 -5.56 26.81 1.74
C GLY A 209 -5.30 27.02 0.24
N LEU A 210 -5.49 26.00 -0.61
CA LEU A 210 -5.45 26.13 -2.07
C LEU A 210 -6.72 26.79 -2.66
N ALA A 211 -7.79 26.94 -1.87
CA ALA A 211 -9.11 27.42 -2.24
C ALA A 211 -9.87 26.57 -3.29
N LEU A 212 -9.41 26.49 -4.54
CA LEU A 212 -10.17 25.90 -5.65
C LEU A 212 -9.90 24.41 -5.92
N ALA A 213 -8.85 23.85 -5.32
CA ALA A 213 -8.48 22.44 -5.51
C ALA A 213 -9.52 21.49 -4.86
N PRO A 214 -10.05 20.49 -5.59
CA PRO A 214 -10.80 19.39 -4.98
C PRO A 214 -9.88 18.48 -4.17
N TYR A 215 -10.48 17.81 -3.18
CA TYR A 215 -9.78 16.92 -2.25
C TYR A 215 -10.26 15.47 -2.36
N LEU A 216 -9.32 14.54 -2.32
CA LEU A 216 -9.52 13.10 -2.15
C LEU A 216 -8.68 12.63 -0.94
N HIS A 217 -9.06 11.55 -0.26
CA HIS A 217 -8.13 10.84 0.61
C HIS A 217 -8.13 9.35 0.34
N SER A 218 -7.00 8.69 0.62
CA SER A 218 -7.00 7.22 0.69
C SER A 218 -7.89 6.75 1.83
N THR A 219 -8.37 5.52 1.76
CA THR A 219 -9.16 4.89 2.82
C THR A 219 -8.76 3.43 2.96
N ARG A 220 -8.90 2.90 4.18
CA ARG A 220 -8.79 1.46 4.45
C ARG A 220 -10.17 0.79 4.56
N ARG A 221 -11.26 1.55 4.38
CA ARG A 221 -12.63 1.06 4.37
C ARG A 221 -13.09 0.80 2.93
N PRO A 222 -13.27 -0.48 2.50
CA PRO A 222 -13.93 -0.76 1.24
C PRO A 222 -15.39 -0.31 1.30
N VAL A 223 -15.88 0.34 0.24
CA VAL A 223 -17.27 0.78 0.13
C VAL A 223 -17.97 -0.05 -0.94
N PRO A 224 -18.94 -0.91 -0.59
CA PRO A 224 -19.63 -1.76 -1.56
C PRO A 224 -20.28 -0.93 -2.69
N GLY A 225 -20.03 -1.35 -3.94
CA GLY A 225 -20.55 -0.68 -5.13
C GLY A 225 -19.72 0.50 -5.65
N VAL A 226 -18.60 0.85 -5.00
CA VAL A 226 -17.66 1.88 -5.47
C VAL A 226 -16.37 1.23 -5.98
N ALA A 227 -16.00 1.51 -7.24
CA ALA A 227 -14.81 0.94 -7.86
C ALA A 227 -13.51 1.54 -7.29
N THR A 228 -12.48 0.72 -7.12
CA THR A 228 -11.15 1.19 -6.73
C THR A 228 -10.37 1.68 -7.95
N VAL A 229 -10.02 2.97 -7.96
CA VAL A 229 -9.29 3.61 -9.08
C VAL A 229 -7.76 3.50 -8.90
N GLY A 230 -7.30 3.27 -7.68
CA GLY A 230 -5.90 2.98 -7.38
C GLY A 230 -5.69 2.61 -5.92
N GLY A 231 -4.46 2.29 -5.56
CA GLY A 231 -4.08 1.96 -4.19
C GLY A 231 -2.58 1.78 -4.04
N PHE A 232 -2.12 1.70 -2.80
CA PHE A 232 -0.71 1.50 -2.45
C PHE A 232 -0.57 0.77 -1.10
N GLU A 233 0.55 0.09 -0.90
CA GLU A 233 0.90 -0.55 0.36
C GLU A 233 1.82 0.33 1.20
N GLU A 234 1.70 0.24 2.52
CA GLU A 234 2.49 1.01 3.48
C GLU A 234 3.43 0.07 4.26
N GLU A 235 4.73 0.08 3.93
CA GLU A 235 5.73 -0.89 4.42
C GLU A 235 6.01 -0.86 5.94
N HIS A 236 5.43 0.11 6.66
CA HIS A 236 5.73 0.43 8.06
C HIS A 236 4.58 0.15 9.03
N SER A 237 3.39 -0.13 8.52
CA SER A 237 2.24 -0.63 9.29
C SER A 237 2.05 -2.13 9.02
N HIS A 238 1.34 -2.83 9.92
CA HIS A 238 1.05 -4.25 9.71
C HIS A 238 0.03 -4.40 8.57
N ALA A 239 0.53 -4.68 7.36
CA ALA A 239 -0.21 -5.11 6.17
C ALA A 239 -1.58 -4.43 5.96
N THR A 240 -1.58 -3.14 5.64
CA THR A 240 -2.78 -2.44 5.18
C THR A 240 -2.59 -1.87 3.78
N SER A 241 -3.42 -2.34 2.85
CA SER A 241 -3.66 -1.69 1.57
C SER A 241 -4.46 -0.40 1.76
N HIS A 242 -4.05 0.66 1.08
CA HIS A 242 -4.78 1.91 0.96
C HIS A 242 -5.56 1.92 -0.36
N LEU A 243 -6.85 2.27 -0.32
CA LEU A 243 -7.73 2.34 -1.48
C LEU A 243 -7.98 3.81 -1.88
N LEU A 244 -8.13 4.05 -3.18
CA LEU A 244 -8.63 5.32 -3.74
C LEU A 244 -9.98 5.06 -4.40
N LEU A 245 -11.04 5.63 -3.82
CA LEU A 245 -12.44 5.37 -4.18
C LEU A 245 -13.20 6.62 -4.69
N PRO A 246 -12.64 7.47 -5.59
CA PRO A 246 -13.34 8.67 -6.04
C PRO A 246 -14.65 8.32 -6.78
N GLU A 247 -15.70 9.13 -6.57
CA GLU A 247 -16.97 9.01 -7.30
C GLU A 247 -16.78 9.24 -8.81
N ASP A 248 -15.99 10.25 -9.16
CA ASP A 248 -15.52 10.49 -10.51
C ASP A 248 -14.06 10.02 -10.67
N PRO A 249 -13.78 8.92 -11.40
CA PRO A 249 -12.42 8.52 -11.75
C PRO A 249 -11.63 9.61 -12.51
N GLY A 250 -12.33 10.52 -13.19
CA GLY A 250 -11.78 11.69 -13.88
C GLY A 250 -11.11 12.70 -12.95
N LEU A 251 -11.43 12.70 -11.64
CA LEU A 251 -10.78 13.54 -10.64
C LEU A 251 -9.25 13.38 -10.65
N LEU A 252 -8.77 12.13 -10.77
CA LEU A 252 -7.34 11.83 -10.86
C LEU A 252 -6.77 11.95 -12.28
N ALA A 253 -7.61 12.08 -13.31
CA ALA A 253 -7.19 12.19 -14.72
C ALA A 253 -6.90 13.63 -15.19
N SER A 254 -7.04 14.64 -14.32
CA SER A 254 -6.63 16.02 -14.64
C SER A 254 -5.12 16.13 -14.92
N THR A 255 -4.67 17.20 -15.58
CA THR A 255 -3.25 17.44 -15.91
C THR A 255 -2.55 18.45 -14.99
N GLY A 256 -3.27 19.05 -14.04
CA GLY A 256 -2.69 20.00 -13.08
C GLY A 256 -1.77 19.35 -12.03
N PRO A 257 -1.21 20.11 -11.09
CA PRO A 257 -0.35 19.56 -10.04
C PRO A 257 -1.09 18.57 -9.13
N LEU A 258 -0.42 17.48 -8.71
CA LEU A 258 -0.95 16.60 -7.66
C LEU A 258 -0.27 16.91 -6.32
N VAL A 259 -1.06 17.30 -5.33
CA VAL A 259 -0.60 17.66 -3.99
C VAL A 259 -0.85 16.49 -3.05
N LEU A 260 0.22 15.90 -2.49
CA LEU A 260 0.19 14.70 -1.67
C LEU A 260 0.43 15.06 -0.21
N VAL A 261 -0.52 14.81 0.68
CA VAL A 261 -0.51 15.36 2.06
C VAL A 261 -0.43 14.25 3.10
N ASP A 262 0.70 14.19 3.80
CA ASP A 262 0.97 13.27 4.92
C ASP A 262 1.26 14.06 6.22
N ASP A 263 1.44 13.42 7.37
CA ASP A 263 1.80 14.13 8.62
C ASP A 263 3.32 14.30 8.81
N GLU A 264 4.10 13.24 8.60
CA GLU A 264 5.56 13.19 8.74
C GLU A 264 6.23 12.70 7.44
N PHE A 265 7.18 13.47 6.89
CA PHE A 265 8.00 13.01 5.77
C PHE A 265 9.38 12.54 6.25
N SER A 266 9.56 11.23 6.46
CA SER A 266 10.86 10.63 6.83
C SER A 266 11.59 10.01 5.63
N THR A 267 11.55 8.70 5.41
CA THR A 267 12.30 8.06 4.30
C THR A 267 11.71 8.32 2.90
N GLY A 268 10.52 8.93 2.84
CA GLY A 268 9.77 9.20 1.61
C GLY A 268 9.18 7.99 0.88
N ARG A 269 9.60 6.75 1.19
CA ARG A 269 9.25 5.52 0.45
C ARG A 269 7.76 5.37 0.14
N THR A 270 6.86 5.61 1.10
CA THR A 270 5.40 5.54 0.89
C THR A 270 4.96 6.51 -0.21
N VAL A 271 5.35 7.79 -0.11
CA VAL A 271 4.96 8.82 -1.09
C VAL A 271 5.60 8.59 -2.44
N LEU A 272 6.86 8.17 -2.50
CA LEU A 272 7.55 7.79 -3.75
C LEU A 272 6.80 6.65 -4.46
N ASN A 273 6.42 5.60 -3.72
CA ASN A 273 5.63 4.49 -4.25
C ASN A 273 4.25 4.94 -4.73
N THR A 274 3.58 5.84 -4.02
CA THR A 274 2.30 6.43 -4.45
C THR A 274 2.45 7.29 -5.70
N ILE A 275 3.48 8.15 -5.79
CA ILE A 275 3.76 8.94 -7.00
C ILE A 275 4.02 8.01 -8.17
N ALA A 276 4.88 7.00 -8.04
CA ALA A 276 5.14 6.03 -9.09
C ALA A 276 3.88 5.25 -9.51
N ALA A 277 3.02 4.87 -8.56
CA ALA A 277 1.76 4.20 -8.85
C ALA A 277 0.77 5.10 -9.59
N LEU A 278 0.62 6.36 -9.16
CA LEU A 278 -0.29 7.32 -9.78
C LEU A 278 0.23 7.82 -11.12
N HIS A 279 1.51 8.18 -11.24
CA HIS A 279 2.10 8.69 -12.49
C HIS A 279 1.97 7.69 -13.65
N ARG A 280 2.07 6.39 -13.39
CA ARG A 280 1.84 5.34 -14.41
C ARG A 280 0.43 5.31 -15.01
N ARG A 281 -0.59 5.80 -14.28
CA ARG A 281 -2.00 5.82 -14.73
C ARG A 281 -2.49 7.24 -15.05
N PHE A 282 -1.92 8.23 -14.38
CA PHE A 282 -2.30 9.63 -14.37
C PHE A 282 -1.01 10.48 -14.28
N PRO A 283 -0.21 10.53 -15.36
CA PRO A 283 1.06 11.26 -15.36
C PRO A 283 0.81 12.75 -15.13
N ARG A 284 1.63 13.36 -14.27
CA ARG A 284 1.65 14.80 -13.99
C ARG A 284 3.06 15.33 -14.18
N ASP A 285 3.17 16.53 -14.72
CA ASP A 285 4.45 17.24 -14.83
C ASP A 285 4.93 17.76 -13.46
N HIS A 286 4.02 17.84 -12.47
CA HIS A 286 4.29 18.46 -11.18
C HIS A 286 3.58 17.74 -10.02
N TYR A 287 4.36 17.31 -9.02
CA TYR A 287 3.92 16.83 -7.72
C TYR A 287 4.38 17.78 -6.61
N VAL A 288 3.54 17.97 -5.60
CA VAL A 288 3.92 18.70 -4.37
C VAL A 288 3.64 17.83 -3.16
N VAL A 289 4.69 17.42 -2.46
CA VAL A 289 4.57 16.69 -1.19
C VAL A 289 4.38 17.70 -0.05
N VAL A 290 3.40 17.46 0.80
CA VAL A 290 3.07 18.32 1.94
C VAL A 290 3.13 17.50 3.22
N ALA A 291 3.82 18.01 4.22
CA ALA A 291 3.89 17.41 5.56
C ALA A 291 3.83 18.49 6.64
N LEU A 292 3.56 18.11 7.90
CA LEU A 292 3.85 19.03 9.00
C LEU A 292 5.37 19.17 9.19
N VAL A 293 6.08 18.05 9.13
CA VAL A 293 7.53 18.00 9.36
C VAL A 293 8.28 17.20 8.30
N ASP A 294 9.41 17.74 7.85
CA ASP A 294 10.40 17.02 7.03
C ASP A 294 11.54 16.51 7.91
N MET A 295 11.67 15.19 7.99
CA MET A 295 12.65 14.45 8.80
C MET A 295 13.65 13.69 7.92
N ARG A 296 13.75 14.03 6.64
CA ARG A 296 14.68 13.39 5.69
C ARG A 296 16.15 13.63 6.03
N SER A 297 16.92 12.55 5.97
CA SER A 297 18.38 12.65 5.87
C SER A 297 18.80 13.29 4.53
N PRO A 298 20.03 13.81 4.41
CA PRO A 298 20.55 14.29 3.12
C PRO A 298 20.50 13.23 2.01
N GLY A 299 20.65 11.94 2.35
CA GLY A 299 20.54 10.84 1.39
C GLY A 299 19.10 10.62 0.91
N ASP A 300 18.09 10.87 1.75
CA ASP A 300 16.68 10.77 1.34
C ASP A 300 16.20 12.01 0.57
N ARG A 301 16.83 13.18 0.79
CA ARG A 301 16.67 14.36 -0.06
C ARG A 301 17.19 14.06 -1.48
N ALA A 302 18.44 13.61 -1.60
CA ALA A 302 19.03 13.22 -2.89
C ALA A 302 18.27 12.08 -3.61
N ARG A 303 17.67 11.14 -2.86
CA ARG A 303 16.81 10.08 -3.42
C ARG A 303 15.52 10.64 -4.05
N LEU A 304 14.91 11.67 -3.45
CA LEU A 304 13.75 12.34 -4.06
C LEU A 304 14.14 13.07 -5.35
N ASP A 305 15.29 13.76 -5.35
CA ASP A 305 15.77 14.50 -6.52
C ASP A 305 16.07 13.56 -7.70
N ALA A 306 16.72 12.41 -7.43
CA ALA A 306 16.95 11.36 -8.42
C ALA A 306 15.63 10.77 -8.94
N PHE A 307 14.70 10.43 -8.05
CA PHE A 307 13.37 9.92 -8.43
C PHE A 307 12.58 10.90 -9.30
N ALA A 308 12.62 12.20 -8.99
CA ALA A 308 11.97 13.24 -9.79
C ALA A 308 12.57 13.32 -11.21
N ALA A 309 13.90 13.23 -11.32
CA ALA A 309 14.60 13.21 -12.60
C ALA A 309 14.26 11.95 -13.42
N ASP A 310 14.25 10.76 -12.79
CA ASP A 310 13.89 9.49 -13.44
C ASP A 310 12.44 9.47 -13.92
N LEU A 311 11.54 10.14 -13.20
CA LEU A 311 10.12 10.27 -13.57
C LEU A 311 9.87 11.30 -14.68
N GLY A 312 10.86 12.15 -14.99
CA GLY A 312 10.68 13.29 -15.91
C GLY A 312 9.72 14.36 -15.39
N ALA A 313 9.47 14.42 -14.08
CA ALA A 313 8.47 15.29 -13.45
C ALA A 313 9.06 16.10 -12.29
N ARG A 314 8.57 17.32 -12.08
CA ARG A 314 8.97 18.16 -10.95
C ARG A 314 8.33 17.62 -9.66
N VAL A 315 9.13 17.46 -8.60
CA VAL A 315 8.62 17.13 -7.26
C VAL A 315 9.15 18.13 -6.23
N ASP A 316 8.27 18.97 -5.69
CA ASP A 316 8.60 19.88 -4.58
C ASP A 316 8.12 19.32 -3.25
N LEU A 317 8.63 19.88 -2.14
CA LEU A 317 8.13 19.63 -0.80
C LEU A 317 7.83 20.92 -0.03
N VAL A 318 6.69 20.93 0.67
CA VAL A 318 6.26 21.99 1.58
C VAL A 318 6.03 21.40 2.97
N ALA A 319 6.92 21.68 3.91
CA ALA A 319 6.76 21.33 5.34
C ALA A 319 6.70 22.55 6.24
N ALA A 320 6.00 22.46 7.38
CA ALA A 320 5.90 23.56 8.35
C ALA A 320 7.21 23.78 9.12
N ALA A 321 7.94 22.70 9.39
CA ALA A 321 9.30 22.69 9.94
C ALA A 321 10.14 21.52 9.35
N ALA A 322 11.45 21.56 9.53
CA ALA A 322 12.38 20.51 9.09
C ALA A 322 13.47 20.24 10.15
N GLY A 323 14.00 19.02 10.18
CA GLY A 323 15.11 18.65 11.06
C GLY A 323 15.45 17.16 11.02
N ALA A 324 15.99 16.66 12.13
CA ALA A 324 16.45 15.28 12.27
C ALA A 324 16.09 14.67 13.64
N VAL A 325 15.86 13.35 13.64
CA VAL A 325 15.70 12.54 14.84
C VAL A 325 16.96 11.71 15.06
N HIS A 326 17.66 11.95 16.18
CA HIS A 326 18.84 11.19 16.56
C HIS A 326 18.49 10.12 17.60
N LEU A 327 18.88 8.89 17.31
CA LEU A 327 18.59 7.69 18.11
C LEU A 327 19.90 7.01 18.53
N PRO A 328 20.05 6.55 19.79
CA PRO A 328 21.15 5.68 20.17
C PRO A 328 20.93 4.24 19.70
N ASP A 329 22.01 3.48 19.54
CA ASP A 329 21.99 2.11 19.00
C ASP A 329 21.12 1.14 19.82
N ASP A 330 20.97 1.37 21.12
CA ASP A 330 20.20 0.54 22.05
C ASP A 330 18.75 1.03 22.27
N VAL A 331 18.27 2.01 21.49
CA VAL A 331 16.93 2.62 21.63
C VAL A 331 15.79 1.59 21.61
N LEU A 332 15.92 0.53 20.82
CA LEU A 332 14.89 -0.51 20.68
C LEU A 332 14.82 -1.40 21.93
N GLU A 333 15.96 -1.76 22.52
CA GLU A 333 16.02 -2.53 23.76
C GLU A 333 15.46 -1.72 24.94
N ARG A 334 15.89 -0.45 25.07
CA ARG A 334 15.38 0.48 26.09
C ARG A 334 13.88 0.67 25.97
N GLY A 335 13.38 0.87 24.75
CA GLY A 335 11.95 1.01 24.46
C GLY A 335 11.15 -0.22 24.85
N ALA A 336 11.57 -1.41 24.41
CA ALA A 336 10.89 -2.66 24.72
C ALA A 336 10.81 -2.92 26.25
N ARG A 337 11.91 -2.66 26.98
CA ARG A 337 11.95 -2.75 28.44
C ARG A 337 11.00 -1.77 29.13
N LEU A 338 10.94 -0.51 28.68
CA LEU A 338 10.06 0.50 29.26
C LEU A 338 8.58 0.17 29.03
N VAL A 339 8.21 -0.28 27.83
CA VAL A 339 6.85 -0.73 27.50
C VAL A 339 6.46 -1.91 28.40
N ALA A 340 7.29 -2.95 28.46
CA ALA A 340 7.01 -4.14 29.29
C ALA A 340 6.85 -3.81 30.78
N ALA A 341 7.67 -2.90 31.32
CA ALA A 341 7.56 -2.46 32.72
C ALA A 341 6.26 -1.70 33.01
N HIS A 342 5.78 -0.85 32.09
CA HIS A 342 4.52 -0.13 32.28
C HIS A 342 3.29 -1.03 32.05
N GLU A 343 3.35 -1.94 31.07
CA GLU A 343 2.28 -2.93 30.85
C GLU A 343 2.12 -3.87 32.06
N ALA A 344 3.22 -4.31 32.68
CA ALA A 344 3.18 -5.10 33.92
C ALA A 344 2.58 -4.30 35.10
N ALA A 345 3.05 -3.07 35.32
CA ALA A 345 2.54 -2.22 36.39
C ALA A 345 1.05 -1.84 36.22
N ALA A 346 0.56 -1.76 34.98
CA ALA A 346 -0.86 -1.55 34.71
C ALA A 346 -1.69 -2.81 35.00
N ALA A 347 -1.22 -4.00 34.60
CA ALA A 347 -1.90 -5.26 34.88
C ALA A 347 -2.03 -5.54 36.39
N ASP A 348 -1.02 -5.18 37.19
CA ASP A 348 -1.06 -5.28 38.66
C ASP A 348 -2.12 -4.34 39.28
N GLN A 349 -2.49 -3.25 38.61
CA GLN A 349 -3.56 -2.33 39.05
C GLN A 349 -4.95 -2.74 38.54
N GLU A 350 -5.06 -3.35 37.36
CA GLU A 350 -6.31 -3.90 36.81
C GLU A 350 -6.81 -5.14 37.58
N GLY A 351 -5.95 -5.79 38.37
CA GLY A 351 -6.32 -6.91 39.24
C GLY A 351 -7.18 -6.57 40.47
N ALA A 352 -7.37 -5.28 40.78
CA ALA A 352 -8.30 -4.83 41.82
C ALA A 352 -9.68 -4.52 41.21
N PRO A 353 -10.80 -4.95 41.83
CA PRO A 353 -12.13 -4.57 41.34
C PRO A 353 -12.32 -3.06 41.48
N GLY A 354 -12.15 -2.35 40.35
CA GLY A 354 -12.41 -0.91 40.27
C GLY A 354 -13.84 -0.58 40.68
N PRO A 355 -14.10 0.62 41.22
CA PRO A 355 -15.45 1.01 41.59
C PRO A 355 -16.37 0.87 40.37
N THR A 356 -17.46 0.10 40.53
CA THR A 356 -18.49 -0.06 39.50
C THR A 356 -18.95 1.33 39.08
N ALA A 357 -18.61 1.73 37.85
CA ALA A 357 -18.98 3.03 37.33
C ALA A 357 -20.51 3.18 37.43
N PRO A 358 -21.03 4.37 37.80
CA PRO A 358 -22.46 4.61 37.72
C PRO A 358 -22.94 4.30 36.29
N PRO A 359 -24.15 3.76 36.10
CA PRO A 359 -24.67 3.48 34.77
C PRO A 359 -24.58 4.75 33.93
N ALA A 360 -23.85 4.68 32.82
CA ALA A 360 -23.60 5.83 31.97
C ALA A 360 -24.94 6.44 31.54
N GLY A 361 -25.08 7.76 31.69
CA GLY A 361 -26.21 8.47 31.12
C GLY A 361 -26.24 8.23 29.61
N ALA A 362 -27.40 7.85 29.08
CA ALA A 362 -27.54 7.57 27.65
C ALA A 362 -27.10 8.81 26.84
N ALA A 363 -26.31 8.59 25.79
CA ALA A 363 -25.83 9.67 24.94
C ALA A 363 -27.01 10.42 24.31
N LEU A 364 -27.05 11.75 24.46
CA LEU A 364 -28.07 12.58 23.83
C LEU A 364 -27.81 12.62 22.32
N ARG A 365 -28.67 11.95 21.54
CA ARG A 365 -28.57 11.98 20.08
C ARG A 365 -29.07 13.32 19.54
N VAL A 366 -28.28 13.97 18.69
CA VAL A 366 -28.62 15.23 18.03
C VAL A 366 -28.55 15.04 16.51
N ASP A 367 -29.64 15.35 15.82
CA ASP A 367 -29.61 15.57 14.38
C ASP A 367 -29.05 16.96 14.09
N LEU A 368 -27.89 17.02 13.41
CA LEU A 368 -27.26 18.28 13.01
C LEU A 368 -27.98 18.97 11.84
N GLY A 369 -28.85 18.26 11.11
CA GLY A 369 -29.45 18.75 9.88
C GLY A 369 -28.43 18.78 8.75
N TRP A 370 -27.67 17.69 8.61
CA TRP A 370 -26.63 17.56 7.59
C TRP A 370 -27.24 17.73 6.18
N PRO A 371 -26.71 18.65 5.34
CA PRO A 371 -27.28 18.90 4.01
C PRO A 371 -27.36 17.64 3.15
N GLU A 372 -28.51 17.42 2.52
CA GLU A 372 -28.77 16.25 1.66
C GLU A 372 -27.76 16.18 0.50
N GLY A 373 -27.11 15.02 0.31
CA GLY A 373 -26.11 14.85 -0.74
C GLY A 373 -24.85 15.72 -0.57
N LEU A 374 -24.52 16.17 0.65
CA LEU A 374 -23.19 16.70 0.98
C LEU A 374 -22.31 15.55 1.50
N PRO A 375 -21.11 15.31 0.93
CA PRO A 375 -20.24 14.25 1.44
C PRO A 375 -19.75 14.49 2.86
N ASP A 376 -19.71 13.44 3.68
CA ASP A 376 -19.22 13.42 5.07
C ASP A 376 -17.69 13.55 5.17
N GLY A 377 -16.97 13.27 4.08
CA GLY A 377 -15.52 13.38 4.01
C GLY A 377 -14.98 13.44 2.58
N GLY A 378 -13.67 13.26 2.43
CA GLY A 378 -12.99 13.29 1.14
C GLY A 378 -12.88 11.92 0.46
N ARG A 379 -13.43 10.84 1.05
CA ARG A 379 -13.26 9.44 0.60
C ARG A 379 -13.63 9.23 -0.87
N HIS A 380 -14.65 9.95 -1.33
CA HIS A 380 -15.19 9.87 -2.68
C HIS A 380 -14.94 11.14 -3.52
N GLY A 381 -14.16 12.09 -3.00
CA GLY A 381 -13.97 13.41 -3.57
C GLY A 381 -14.80 14.49 -2.86
N PHE A 382 -14.19 15.64 -2.62
CA PHE A 382 -14.82 16.81 -1.99
C PHE A 382 -14.43 18.08 -2.74
N THR A 383 -15.43 18.82 -3.22
CA THR A 383 -15.22 19.97 -4.11
C THR A 383 -15.34 21.31 -3.36
N PRO A 384 -14.86 22.43 -3.93
CA PRO A 384 -15.14 23.76 -3.38
C PRO A 384 -16.64 24.06 -3.21
N ALA A 385 -17.49 23.50 -4.08
CA ALA A 385 -18.95 23.60 -3.93
C ALA A 385 -19.47 22.82 -2.71
N HIS A 386 -18.88 21.65 -2.40
CA HIS A 386 -19.18 20.93 -1.16
C HIS A 386 -18.71 21.72 0.07
N ARG A 387 -17.54 22.38 0.02
CA ARG A 387 -17.08 23.27 1.09
C ARG A 387 -18.08 24.40 1.35
N ALA A 388 -18.48 25.15 0.33
CA ALA A 388 -19.41 26.26 0.49
C ALA A 388 -20.76 25.83 1.08
N ARG A 389 -21.25 24.63 0.71
CA ARG A 389 -22.47 24.03 1.28
C ARG A 389 -22.30 23.63 2.74
N LEU A 390 -21.14 23.09 3.13
CA LEU A 390 -20.81 22.79 4.53
C LEU A 390 -20.75 24.08 5.35
N GLU A 391 -19.97 25.07 4.91
CA GLU A 391 -19.74 26.33 5.62
C GLU A 391 -21.03 27.12 5.84
N ALA A 392 -21.95 27.13 4.86
CA ALA A 392 -23.28 27.72 5.02
C ALA A 392 -24.17 27.01 6.07
N ALA A 393 -23.93 25.72 6.33
CA ALA A 393 -24.74 24.92 7.26
C ALA A 393 -24.16 24.87 8.69
N LEU A 394 -22.84 25.04 8.85
CA LEU A 394 -22.13 24.96 10.14
C LEU A 394 -22.76 25.80 11.27
N PRO A 395 -23.17 27.07 11.09
CA PRO A 395 -23.78 27.87 12.17
C PRO A 395 -25.09 27.26 12.71
N THR A 396 -25.86 26.59 11.85
CA THR A 396 -27.07 25.87 12.25
C THR A 396 -26.72 24.62 13.05
N MET A 397 -25.69 23.86 12.65
CA MET A 397 -25.22 22.69 13.39
C MET A 397 -24.71 23.08 14.79
N ALA A 398 -23.90 24.14 14.87
CA ALA A 398 -23.40 24.69 16.12
C ALA A 398 -24.54 25.16 17.04
N THR A 399 -25.54 25.85 16.51
CA THR A 399 -26.75 26.25 17.27
C THR A 399 -27.46 25.05 17.89
N ARG A 400 -27.65 23.96 17.13
CA ARG A 400 -28.29 22.73 17.64
C ARG A 400 -27.45 22.04 18.73
N LEU A 401 -26.13 21.98 18.55
CA LEU A 401 -25.21 21.42 19.55
C LEU A 401 -25.17 22.29 20.81
N THR A 402 -25.11 23.61 20.70
CA THR A 402 -25.18 24.54 21.83
C THR A 402 -26.46 24.35 22.63
N ALA A 403 -27.62 24.22 21.98
CA ALA A 403 -28.88 23.92 22.65
C ALA A 403 -28.83 22.58 23.39
N ALA A 404 -28.34 21.51 22.76
CA ALA A 404 -28.17 20.20 23.40
C ALA A 404 -27.21 20.21 24.61
N LEU A 405 -26.15 21.02 24.55
CA LEU A 405 -25.13 21.14 25.60
C LEU A 405 -25.54 22.05 26.77
N THR A 406 -26.55 22.91 26.61
CA THR A 406 -26.90 23.97 27.57
C THR A 406 -28.37 24.07 27.98
N GLN A 407 -29.32 23.49 27.23
CA GLN A 407 -30.78 23.71 27.42
C GLN A 407 -31.62 22.44 27.70
N GLY A 408 -30.99 21.30 27.98
CA GLY A 408 -31.70 20.06 28.33
C GLY A 408 -32.24 20.02 29.78
N PRO A 409 -33.42 19.43 30.05
CA PRO A 409 -34.05 19.41 31.39
C PRO A 409 -33.25 18.60 32.43
N ASP A 410 -32.52 17.58 31.97
CA ASP A 410 -31.71 16.69 32.82
C ASP A 410 -30.22 17.08 32.87
N LEU A 411 -29.85 18.28 32.40
CA LEU A 411 -28.44 18.68 32.34
C LEU A 411 -27.85 18.91 33.76
N PRO A 412 -26.59 18.47 34.00
CA PRO A 412 -25.86 18.75 35.23
C PRO A 412 -25.78 20.24 35.53
N ARG A 413 -26.04 20.64 36.78
CA ARG A 413 -26.01 22.06 37.25
C ARG A 413 -24.62 22.73 37.21
N ARG A 414 -23.56 22.03 36.78
CA ARG A 414 -22.21 22.59 36.67
C ARG A 414 -22.08 23.47 35.41
N PRO A 415 -21.28 24.55 35.45
CA PRO A 415 -21.00 25.33 34.25
C PRO A 415 -20.24 24.49 33.22
N LEU A 416 -20.55 24.68 31.94
CA LEU A 416 -19.77 24.15 30.83
C LEU A 416 -18.49 24.99 30.72
N ARG A 417 -17.30 24.39 30.81
CA ARG A 417 -16.02 25.09 30.67
C ARG A 417 -15.14 24.47 29.61
N ARG A 418 -15.21 23.14 29.43
CA ARG A 418 -14.38 22.39 28.48
C ARG A 418 -15.21 21.37 27.71
N VAL A 419 -15.22 21.46 26.38
CA VAL A 419 -15.93 20.57 25.47
C VAL A 419 -14.94 19.85 24.57
N LEU A 420 -15.09 18.54 24.40
CA LEU A 420 -14.39 17.78 23.38
C LEU A 420 -15.34 17.41 22.24
N VAL A 421 -15.02 17.80 21.01
CA VAL A 421 -15.60 17.20 19.80
C VAL A 421 -14.67 16.09 19.35
N LEU A 422 -15.17 14.85 19.34
CA LEU A 422 -14.41 13.64 19.02
C LEU A 422 -14.91 13.06 17.70
N GLY A 423 -14.11 13.20 16.64
CA GLY A 423 -14.31 12.50 15.37
C GLY A 423 -13.93 11.01 15.44
N PHE A 424 -14.10 10.31 14.32
CA PHE A 424 -13.95 8.85 14.26
C PHE A 424 -12.97 8.41 13.17
N GLU A 425 -11.76 7.96 13.56
CA GLU A 425 -10.68 7.48 12.69
C GLU A 425 -10.38 8.42 11.50
N GLU A 426 -10.79 8.03 10.29
CA GLU A 426 -10.66 8.77 9.04
C GLU A 426 -11.61 9.99 8.95
N LEU A 427 -12.74 9.98 9.66
CA LEU A 427 -13.73 11.06 9.72
C LEU A 427 -13.21 12.20 10.59
N MET A 428 -12.24 12.94 10.07
CA MET A 428 -11.57 14.02 10.79
C MET A 428 -12.12 15.41 10.47
N TYR A 429 -12.31 15.73 9.19
CA TYR A 429 -12.56 17.12 8.76
C TYR A 429 -13.95 17.65 9.11
N ALA A 430 -15.03 16.89 8.87
CA ALA A 430 -16.38 17.36 9.23
C ALA A 430 -16.52 17.60 10.75
N PRO A 431 -16.09 16.69 11.65
CA PRO A 431 -16.06 16.97 13.08
C PRO A 431 -15.16 18.15 13.48
N LEU A 432 -14.03 18.37 12.78
CA LEU A 432 -13.16 19.53 13.00
C LEU A 432 -13.87 20.86 12.68
N ARG A 433 -14.53 20.99 11.52
CA ARG A 433 -15.27 22.21 11.17
C ARG A 433 -16.52 22.42 12.05
N ILE A 434 -17.17 21.33 12.48
CA ILE A 434 -18.24 21.38 13.50
C ILE A 434 -17.68 21.91 14.83
N ALA A 435 -16.48 21.47 15.24
CA ALA A 435 -15.84 21.94 16.47
C ALA A 435 -15.46 23.43 16.41
N GLU A 436 -14.99 23.90 15.25
CA GLU A 436 -14.67 25.31 15.00
C GLU A 436 -15.92 26.20 15.12
N ALA A 437 -17.01 25.84 14.43
CA ALA A 437 -18.28 26.56 14.54
C ALA A 437 -18.91 26.49 15.96
N LEU A 438 -18.59 25.44 16.74
CA LEU A 438 -19.02 25.32 18.13
C LEU A 438 -18.16 26.18 19.08
N ASP A 439 -16.86 26.35 18.82
CA ASP A 439 -15.95 27.26 19.53
C ASP A 439 -16.38 28.72 19.32
N GLU A 440 -16.80 29.07 18.10
CA GLU A 440 -17.39 30.39 17.79
C GLU A 440 -18.76 30.63 18.46
N ALA A 441 -19.54 29.57 18.69
CA ALA A 441 -20.89 29.66 19.25
C ALA A 441 -20.95 29.61 20.80
N LEU A 442 -19.87 29.17 21.47
CA LEU A 442 -19.82 29.00 22.92
C LEU A 442 -18.84 29.98 23.59
N ASP A 443 -19.32 31.16 23.94
CA ASP A 443 -18.52 32.14 24.68
C ASP A 443 -18.04 31.61 26.05
N GLY A 444 -16.77 31.88 26.38
CA GLY A 444 -16.13 31.46 27.63
C GLY A 444 -15.87 29.95 27.80
N VAL A 445 -16.15 29.11 26.80
CA VAL A 445 -15.93 27.66 26.83
C VAL A 445 -14.71 27.29 25.99
N GLU A 446 -13.82 26.45 26.52
CA GLU A 446 -12.74 25.87 25.72
C GLU A 446 -13.26 24.68 24.90
N VAL A 447 -13.42 24.83 23.59
CA VAL A 447 -13.64 23.69 22.70
C VAL A 447 -12.30 23.09 22.26
N ARG A 448 -12.20 21.77 22.32
CA ARG A 448 -11.12 20.97 21.77
C ARG A 448 -11.67 20.00 20.75
N TYR A 449 -10.89 19.75 19.70
CA TYR A 449 -11.11 18.71 18.71
C TYR A 449 -10.11 17.56 18.93
N SER A 450 -10.58 16.33 18.80
CA SER A 450 -9.75 15.14 18.63
C SER A 450 -10.43 14.13 17.70
N THR A 451 -9.77 13.03 17.36
CA THR A 451 -10.41 11.84 16.76
C THR A 451 -9.95 10.56 17.46
N THR A 452 -10.63 9.45 17.20
CA THR A 452 -10.16 8.10 17.58
C THR A 452 -9.06 7.59 16.65
N THR A 453 -8.40 6.49 17.02
CA THR A 453 -7.48 5.77 16.14
C THR A 453 -7.33 4.29 16.50
N ARG A 454 -6.88 3.50 15.53
CA ARG A 454 -6.46 2.09 15.66
C ARG A 454 -5.03 1.89 16.20
N SER A 455 -4.19 2.92 16.24
CA SER A 455 -2.77 2.79 16.58
C SER A 455 -2.55 2.53 18.08
N PRO A 456 -1.95 1.39 18.51
CA PRO A 456 -1.70 1.10 19.92
C PRO A 456 -0.45 1.83 20.43
N VAL A 457 -0.67 2.96 21.10
CA VAL A 457 0.34 3.76 21.80
C VAL A 457 0.28 3.51 23.31
N LEU A 458 1.45 3.47 23.97
CA LEU A 458 1.55 3.38 25.42
C LEU A 458 1.10 4.70 26.05
N ALA A 459 0.23 4.65 27.06
CA ALA A 459 -0.11 5.81 27.86
C ALA A 459 0.73 5.85 29.15
N VAL A 460 1.27 7.03 29.48
CA VAL A 460 2.02 7.31 30.71
C VAL A 460 1.60 8.69 31.19
N ASP A 461 0.97 8.78 32.37
CA ASP A 461 0.42 10.03 32.89
C ASP A 461 1.51 10.94 33.50
N ASP A 462 2.37 11.45 32.63
CA ASP A 462 3.47 12.36 32.96
C ASP A 462 3.37 13.64 32.09
N PRO A 463 3.52 14.86 32.65
CA PRO A 463 3.48 16.10 31.87
C PRO A 463 4.50 16.17 30.73
N GLY A 464 5.63 15.48 30.83
CA GLY A 464 6.67 15.40 29.79
C GLY A 464 6.44 14.31 28.74
N TYR A 465 5.26 13.70 28.69
CA TYR A 465 4.92 12.60 27.77
C TYR A 465 3.62 12.89 27.02
N ALA A 466 3.59 12.69 25.71
CA ALA A 466 2.51 13.18 24.85
C ALA A 466 1.16 12.46 25.05
N ILE A 467 1.19 11.19 25.46
CA ILE A 467 -0.01 10.34 25.58
C ILE A 467 -0.25 10.01 27.05
N ARG A 468 -0.97 10.88 27.76
CA ARG A 468 -1.14 10.74 29.22
C ARG A 468 -2.24 9.77 29.63
N THR A 469 -3.30 9.66 28.83
CA THR A 469 -4.41 8.72 29.09
C THR A 469 -4.88 8.04 27.82
N ARG A 470 -5.48 6.84 27.96
CA ARG A 470 -5.99 6.00 26.86
C ARG A 470 -7.33 5.39 27.28
N LEU A 471 -8.38 5.69 26.53
CA LEU A 471 -9.59 4.87 26.50
C LEU A 471 -9.40 3.77 25.45
N THR A 472 -9.88 2.56 25.74
CA THR A 472 -9.86 1.41 24.82
C THR A 472 -11.28 0.87 24.69
N PHE A 473 -11.71 0.58 23.47
CA PHE A 473 -13.06 0.09 23.14
C PHE A 473 -12.99 -0.79 21.87
N PRO A 474 -13.96 -1.68 21.61
CA PRO A 474 -14.01 -2.44 20.36
C PRO A 474 -14.24 -1.55 19.13
N ALA A 475 -13.71 -1.94 17.97
CA ALA A 475 -14.09 -1.34 16.70
C ALA A 475 -15.61 -1.49 16.44
N HIS A 476 -16.23 -0.44 15.89
CA HIS A 476 -17.68 -0.34 15.72
C HIS A 476 -18.12 -0.01 14.28
N ASP A 477 -17.22 -0.14 13.30
CA ASP A 477 -17.41 0.19 11.88
C ASP A 477 -17.20 -1.00 10.92
N GLY A 478 -16.92 -2.20 11.44
CA GLY A 478 -16.62 -3.39 10.63
C GLY A 478 -15.37 -3.23 9.76
N PRO A 479 -14.20 -2.91 10.36
CA PRO A 479 -13.03 -2.47 9.61
C PRO A 479 -12.34 -3.63 8.88
N ALA A 480 -11.66 -3.33 7.77
CA ALA A 480 -11.01 -4.34 6.93
C ALA A 480 -9.83 -5.07 7.60
N ASP A 481 -9.29 -4.54 8.70
CA ASP A 481 -8.26 -5.21 9.52
C ASP A 481 -8.84 -6.15 10.59
N GLY A 482 -10.15 -6.39 10.58
CA GLY A 482 -10.85 -7.30 11.47
C GLY A 482 -11.24 -6.68 12.83
N PRO A 483 -11.98 -7.43 13.66
CA PRO A 483 -12.36 -6.97 15.00
C PRO A 483 -11.11 -6.75 15.85
N GLY A 484 -10.95 -5.55 16.39
CA GLY A 484 -9.80 -5.19 17.21
C GLY A 484 -10.06 -3.97 18.09
N PRO A 485 -9.19 -3.72 19.07
CA PRO A 485 -9.30 -2.54 19.91
C PRO A 485 -9.08 -1.26 19.10
N ARG A 486 -9.78 -0.20 19.53
CA ARG A 486 -9.64 1.18 19.09
C ARG A 486 -9.41 2.06 20.31
N TYR A 487 -8.81 3.22 20.08
CA TYR A 487 -8.27 4.07 21.12
C TYR A 487 -8.72 5.52 20.98
N ALA A 488 -8.98 6.16 22.11
CA ALA A 488 -9.11 7.61 22.23
C ALA A 488 -8.12 8.10 23.29
N TYR A 489 -7.20 8.97 22.88
CA TYR A 489 -6.08 9.42 23.70
C TYR A 489 -6.35 10.77 24.36
N ASN A 490 -5.82 10.96 25.56
CA ASN A 490 -5.91 12.23 26.31
C ASN A 490 -7.34 12.74 26.58
N VAL A 491 -8.36 11.86 26.52
CA VAL A 491 -9.77 12.17 26.81
C VAL A 491 -10.06 12.13 28.31
N ALA A 492 -9.57 11.11 29.01
CA ALA A 492 -9.66 11.02 30.46
C ALA A 492 -8.69 12.01 31.13
N PRO A 493 -9.05 12.63 32.27
CA PRO A 493 -8.22 13.63 32.94
C PRO A 493 -6.86 13.10 33.41
N GLY A 494 -6.79 11.82 33.81
CA GLY A 494 -5.67 11.25 34.54
C GLY A 494 -5.67 11.72 36.00
N ALA A 495 -4.49 11.88 36.59
CA ALA A 495 -4.28 12.39 37.94
C ALA A 495 -4.56 13.91 38.08
N ASP A 496 -4.77 14.62 36.98
CA ASP A 496 -5.02 16.06 36.92
C ASP A 496 -6.51 16.32 36.57
N PRO A 497 -7.36 16.62 37.56
CA PRO A 497 -8.81 16.75 37.35
C PRO A 497 -9.20 17.97 36.49
N ASP A 498 -8.34 18.99 36.37
CA ASP A 498 -8.64 20.18 35.55
C ASP A 498 -8.56 19.88 34.04
N ARG A 499 -7.91 18.76 33.66
CA ARG A 499 -7.91 18.23 32.28
C ARG A 499 -9.22 17.57 31.86
N ARG A 500 -10.19 17.42 32.76
CA ARG A 500 -11.48 16.80 32.44
C ARG A 500 -12.25 17.64 31.41
N PHE A 501 -13.01 16.97 30.55
CA PHE A 501 -14.03 17.60 29.71
C PHE A 501 -15.38 17.53 30.42
N ASP A 502 -16.09 18.67 30.52
CA ASP A 502 -17.43 18.71 31.12
C ASP A 502 -18.48 18.16 30.14
N ALA A 503 -18.20 18.21 28.82
CA ALA A 503 -18.98 17.55 27.78
C ALA A 503 -18.11 16.91 26.68
N VAL A 504 -18.60 15.82 26.08
CA VAL A 504 -18.05 15.22 24.86
C VAL A 504 -19.15 15.12 23.80
N VAL A 505 -18.85 15.58 22.58
CA VAL A 505 -19.66 15.41 21.38
C VAL A 505 -18.96 14.36 20.50
N ALA A 506 -19.45 13.13 20.51
CA ALA A 506 -18.98 12.09 19.62
C ALA A 506 -19.63 12.27 18.24
N VAL A 507 -18.81 12.41 17.19
CA VAL A 507 -19.26 12.57 15.81
C VAL A 507 -18.79 11.38 14.98
N VAL A 508 -19.74 10.58 14.52
CA VAL A 508 -19.52 9.37 13.72
C VAL A 508 -20.23 9.49 12.38
N ASP A 509 -19.86 8.66 11.41
CA ASP A 509 -20.68 8.45 10.21
C ASP A 509 -21.72 7.34 10.46
N SER A 510 -22.83 7.35 9.70
CA SER A 510 -23.95 6.41 9.89
C SER A 510 -23.62 4.93 9.67
N THR A 511 -22.49 4.61 9.01
CA THR A 511 -22.00 3.24 8.86
C THR A 511 -21.27 2.78 10.13
N ALA A 512 -20.72 3.72 10.90
CA ALA A 512 -20.08 3.48 12.20
C ALA A 512 -21.04 3.57 13.41
N ASP A 513 -22.29 4.00 13.21
CA ASP A 513 -23.36 4.03 14.21
C ASP A 513 -24.03 2.65 14.37
N THR A 514 -23.22 1.65 14.71
CA THR A 514 -23.65 0.24 14.85
C THR A 514 -23.98 -0.12 16.30
N PRO A 515 -24.65 -1.25 16.60
CA PRO A 515 -24.89 -1.69 17.97
C PRO A 515 -23.62 -1.80 18.85
N ALA A 516 -22.44 -2.03 18.24
CA ALA A 516 -21.16 -2.06 18.95
C ALA A 516 -20.73 -0.68 19.50
N LEU A 517 -21.14 0.42 18.85
CA LEU A 517 -20.90 1.79 19.35
C LEU A 517 -21.62 2.03 20.69
N HIS A 518 -22.80 1.43 20.85
CA HIS A 518 -23.72 1.57 22.00
C HIS A 518 -23.59 0.45 23.03
N ALA A 519 -22.67 -0.51 22.83
CA ALA A 519 -22.46 -1.62 23.74
C ALA A 519 -21.92 -1.16 25.12
N PRO A 520 -22.09 -1.95 26.20
CA PRO A 520 -21.58 -1.60 27.54
C PRO A 520 -20.05 -1.41 27.62
N ASP A 521 -19.31 -2.00 26.70
CA ASP A 521 -17.86 -1.87 26.47
C ASP A 521 -17.51 -0.99 25.25
N GLY A 522 -18.52 -0.47 24.55
CA GLY A 522 -18.38 0.39 23.38
C GLY A 522 -17.93 1.81 23.70
N LEU A 523 -17.61 2.58 22.64
CA LEU A 523 -17.08 3.94 22.76
C LEU A 523 -17.97 4.85 23.61
N LEU A 524 -19.30 4.79 23.47
CA LEU A 524 -20.19 5.69 24.21
C LEU A 524 -20.20 5.40 25.72
N ALA A 525 -20.10 4.13 26.12
CA ALA A 525 -19.95 3.77 27.53
C ALA A 525 -18.59 4.23 28.07
N ALA A 526 -17.51 4.00 27.31
CA ALA A 526 -16.16 4.44 27.68
C ALA A 526 -16.04 5.97 27.82
N LEU A 527 -16.71 6.74 26.95
CA LEU A 527 -16.78 8.21 27.05
C LEU A 527 -17.68 8.67 28.20
N GLY A 528 -18.85 8.04 28.38
CA GLY A 528 -19.82 8.38 29.42
C GLY A 528 -19.26 8.24 30.84
N ALA A 529 -18.28 7.36 31.05
CA ALA A 529 -17.53 7.25 32.30
C ALA A 529 -16.61 8.46 32.59
N GLN A 530 -16.27 9.29 31.59
CA GLN A 530 -15.31 10.40 31.71
C GLN A 530 -15.96 11.79 31.80
N THR A 531 -17.20 11.96 31.31
CA THR A 531 -17.87 13.26 31.11
C THR A 531 -19.20 13.34 31.86
N ASP A 532 -19.66 14.55 32.20
CA ASP A 532 -21.01 14.76 32.77
C ASP A 532 -22.08 14.88 31.66
N ARG A 533 -21.67 15.13 30.41
CA ARG A 533 -22.55 15.29 29.25
C ARG A 533 -21.95 14.56 28.05
N LEU A 534 -22.72 13.64 27.45
CA LEU A 534 -22.33 12.93 26.24
C LEU A 534 -23.38 13.17 25.16
N VAL A 535 -22.95 13.71 24.02
CA VAL A 535 -23.78 13.96 22.84
C VAL A 535 -23.29 13.06 21.71
N LEU A 536 -24.21 12.46 20.96
CA LEU A 536 -23.93 11.70 19.75
C LEU A 536 -24.51 12.42 18.53
N ALA A 537 -23.66 12.73 17.55
CA ALA A 537 -24.07 13.18 16.23
C ALA A 537 -23.63 12.15 15.18
N ALA A 538 -24.59 11.59 14.44
CA ALA A 538 -24.31 10.67 13.34
C ALA A 538 -24.51 11.40 12.00
N LEU A 539 -23.44 11.55 11.22
CA LEU A 539 -23.48 12.13 9.88
C LEU A 539 -23.95 11.07 8.87
N PRO A 540 -24.80 11.40 7.89
CA PRO A 540 -25.11 10.46 6.80
C PRO A 540 -23.82 10.09 6.04
N SER A 541 -23.46 8.81 6.03
CA SER A 541 -22.29 8.32 5.28
C SER A 541 -22.54 8.53 3.79
N TYR A 542 -21.68 9.27 3.10
CA TYR A 542 -21.87 9.48 1.68
C TYR A 542 -21.59 8.20 0.90
N ARG A 543 -22.52 7.86 0.02
CA ARG A 543 -22.32 6.83 -1.00
C ARG A 543 -22.53 7.49 -2.36
N PRO A 544 -21.56 7.41 -3.27
CA PRO A 544 -21.73 7.81 -4.65
C PRO A 544 -23.01 7.21 -5.23
N HIS A 545 -23.73 7.99 -6.03
CA HIS A 545 -24.88 7.44 -6.74
C HIS A 545 -24.37 6.64 -7.94
N THR A 546 -23.97 5.39 -7.72
CA THR A 546 -23.76 4.43 -8.82
C THR A 546 -25.06 4.40 -9.63
N PRO A 547 -25.08 4.86 -10.90
CA PRO A 547 -26.28 4.76 -11.70
C PRO A 547 -26.62 3.27 -11.78
N PRO A 548 -27.89 2.86 -11.62
CA PRO A 548 -28.26 1.49 -11.95
C PRO A 548 -27.86 1.28 -13.41
N THR A 549 -26.96 0.33 -13.67
CA THR A 549 -26.55 -0.05 -15.02
C THR A 549 -27.81 -0.21 -15.87
N PRO A 550 -28.02 0.62 -16.91
CA PRO A 550 -29.27 0.58 -17.65
C PRO A 550 -29.42 -0.77 -18.33
N ARG A 551 -30.37 -1.59 -17.85
CA ARG A 551 -30.90 -2.69 -18.65
C ARG A 551 -31.49 -2.05 -19.91
N SER A 552 -30.93 -2.41 -21.06
CA SER A 552 -31.32 -1.96 -22.40
C SER A 552 -31.41 -0.44 -22.59
N VAL A 553 -30.35 0.18 -23.12
CA VAL A 553 -30.50 1.44 -23.89
C VAL A 553 -30.78 1.06 -25.36
N PRO A 554 -31.84 1.60 -25.99
CA PRO A 554 -32.11 1.34 -27.40
C PRO A 554 -31.04 1.96 -28.31
N GLU A 555 -30.77 1.23 -29.39
CA GLU A 555 -29.93 1.57 -30.53
C GLU A 555 -29.91 3.08 -30.89
N ARG A 556 -28.81 3.75 -30.57
CA ARG A 556 -28.40 5.00 -31.21
C ARG A 556 -26.95 4.89 -31.60
N GLN A 557 -26.68 5.11 -32.88
CA GLN A 557 -25.37 5.02 -33.49
C GLN A 557 -24.44 6.10 -32.90
N ALA A 558 -23.64 5.71 -31.91
CA ALA A 558 -22.39 6.40 -31.62
C ALA A 558 -21.40 6.14 -32.78
N PRO A 559 -20.54 7.09 -33.14
CA PRO A 559 -19.60 6.92 -34.25
C PRO A 559 -18.66 5.75 -33.98
N HIS A 560 -18.42 4.93 -35.01
CA HIS A 560 -17.49 3.80 -34.95
C HIS A 560 -16.07 4.27 -34.62
N MET A 561 -15.71 4.28 -33.34
CA MET A 561 -14.30 4.12 -32.95
C MET A 561 -13.92 2.67 -33.27
N HIS A 562 -12.82 2.50 -34.02
CA HIS A 562 -12.32 1.18 -34.39
C HIS A 562 -12.02 0.35 -33.12
N GLN A 563 -12.87 -0.65 -32.85
CA GLN A 563 -12.46 -1.78 -32.03
C GLN A 563 -11.48 -2.62 -32.85
N PRO A 564 -10.27 -2.92 -32.35
CA PRO A 564 -9.42 -3.91 -32.97
C PRO A 564 -10.07 -5.29 -32.82
N SER A 565 -10.23 -6.00 -33.93
CA SER A 565 -10.61 -7.40 -33.94
C SER A 565 -9.40 -8.25 -33.53
N TYR A 566 -9.14 -8.37 -32.23
CA TYR A 566 -8.07 -9.22 -31.73
C TYR A 566 -8.48 -10.70 -31.80
N GLU A 567 -8.04 -11.39 -32.86
CA GLU A 567 -8.01 -12.86 -32.87
C GLU A 567 -6.89 -13.39 -31.96
N PRO A 568 -7.05 -14.53 -31.28
CA PRO A 568 -5.98 -15.13 -30.48
C PRO A 568 -4.77 -15.48 -31.35
N LEU A 569 -3.57 -15.08 -30.92
CA LEU A 569 -2.32 -15.41 -31.62
C LEU A 569 -2.06 -16.93 -31.56
N ARG A 570 -1.38 -17.48 -32.56
CA ARG A 570 -1.17 -18.94 -32.73
C ARG A 570 0.23 -19.26 -33.23
N GLY A 571 0.66 -20.51 -33.06
CA GLY A 571 1.85 -21.03 -33.74
C GLY A 571 1.59 -21.32 -35.23
N PRO A 572 2.63 -21.41 -36.09
CA PRO A 572 4.04 -21.22 -35.77
C PRO A 572 4.44 -19.74 -35.62
N ASP A 573 3.54 -18.80 -35.89
CA ASP A 573 3.83 -17.37 -35.99
C ASP A 573 4.20 -16.73 -34.64
N PHE A 574 3.49 -17.08 -33.57
CA PHE A 574 3.73 -16.54 -32.22
C PHE A 574 4.17 -17.59 -31.18
N SER A 575 4.20 -18.88 -31.50
CA SER A 575 4.65 -19.92 -30.57
C SER A 575 5.06 -21.17 -31.33
N SER A 576 5.88 -22.03 -30.70
CA SER A 576 6.23 -23.34 -31.26
C SER A 576 5.23 -24.47 -30.98
N TYR A 577 4.18 -24.22 -30.19
CA TYR A 577 3.01 -25.13 -30.15
C TYR A 577 2.21 -25.07 -31.45
N ALA A 578 1.50 -26.14 -31.78
CA ALA A 578 0.68 -26.17 -33.00
C ALA A 578 -0.51 -25.17 -32.89
N PRO A 579 -0.95 -24.54 -34.01
CA PRO A 579 -2.00 -23.51 -34.00
C PRO A 579 -3.31 -23.94 -33.32
N GLU A 580 -3.65 -25.22 -33.45
CA GLU A 580 -4.83 -25.81 -32.86
C GLU A 580 -4.69 -26.14 -31.37
N GLU A 581 -3.47 -26.16 -30.79
CA GLU A 581 -3.23 -26.58 -29.40
C GLU A 581 -3.52 -25.49 -28.38
N VAL A 582 -3.29 -24.21 -28.71
CA VAL A 582 -3.53 -23.07 -27.84
C VAL A 582 -3.74 -21.78 -28.65
N GLY A 583 -4.73 -20.98 -28.26
CA GLY A 583 -4.84 -19.57 -28.67
C GLY A 583 -4.27 -18.64 -27.59
N TRP A 584 -3.36 -17.75 -27.93
CA TRP A 584 -2.78 -16.80 -26.97
C TRP A 584 -3.58 -15.49 -26.98
N LEU A 585 -4.21 -15.16 -25.85
CA LEU A 585 -4.84 -13.86 -25.62
C LEU A 585 -3.77 -12.92 -25.06
N LEU A 586 -2.81 -12.58 -25.92
CA LEU A 586 -1.63 -11.77 -25.63
C LEU A 586 -1.30 -10.90 -26.87
N GLN A 587 -0.52 -9.84 -26.67
CA GLN A 587 0.12 -9.08 -27.76
C GLN A 587 1.51 -9.63 -28.14
N ASP A 588 1.88 -9.55 -29.42
CA ASP A 588 3.22 -9.93 -29.90
C ASP A 588 4.24 -8.79 -29.73
N PHE A 589 5.06 -8.89 -28.69
CA PHE A 589 6.18 -7.97 -28.44
C PHE A 589 7.53 -8.52 -28.90
N SER A 590 7.58 -9.56 -29.75
CA SER A 590 8.84 -10.18 -30.21
C SER A 590 9.80 -9.18 -30.87
N HIS A 591 9.25 -8.12 -31.48
CA HIS A 591 9.99 -7.03 -32.12
C HIS A 591 10.49 -5.95 -31.13
N VAL A 592 10.03 -5.94 -29.88
CA VAL A 592 10.37 -4.93 -28.87
C VAL A 592 11.57 -5.40 -28.04
N THR A 593 12.60 -4.57 -27.89
CA THR A 593 13.71 -4.84 -26.97
C THR A 593 13.20 -4.75 -25.52
N LEU A 594 13.19 -5.88 -24.82
CA LEU A 594 12.68 -6.03 -23.46
C LEU A 594 13.67 -6.75 -22.53
N GLU A 595 14.65 -7.43 -23.12
CA GLU A 595 15.69 -8.22 -22.47
C GLU A 595 16.78 -7.31 -21.90
N ALA A 596 17.02 -7.44 -20.59
CA ALA A 596 18.14 -6.79 -19.92
C ALA A 596 18.94 -7.79 -19.06
N PRO A 597 20.25 -7.58 -18.86
CA PRO A 597 21.07 -8.38 -17.95
C PRO A 597 20.43 -8.53 -16.57
N THR A 598 20.50 -9.73 -15.98
CA THR A 598 19.91 -10.06 -14.67
C THR A 598 20.26 -9.04 -13.60
N GLU A 599 21.50 -8.56 -13.63
CA GLU A 599 22.04 -7.68 -12.60
C GLU A 599 21.57 -6.23 -12.73
N GLU A 600 21.49 -5.68 -13.96
CA GLU A 600 20.87 -4.37 -14.24
C GLU A 600 19.38 -4.39 -13.90
N ARG A 601 18.72 -5.54 -14.11
CA ARG A 601 17.33 -5.75 -13.70
C ARG A 601 17.18 -5.84 -12.18
N GLU A 602 18.10 -6.48 -11.46
CA GLU A 602 18.06 -6.51 -9.99
C GLU A 602 18.37 -5.13 -9.40
N GLU A 603 19.24 -4.34 -10.03
CA GLU A 603 19.48 -2.93 -9.71
C GLU A 603 18.23 -2.07 -9.97
N ALA A 604 17.59 -2.17 -11.14
CA ALA A 604 16.36 -1.44 -11.48
C ALA A 604 15.13 -1.86 -10.63
N ILE A 605 15.05 -3.13 -10.22
CA ILE A 605 13.99 -3.61 -9.32
C ILE A 605 14.26 -3.20 -7.86
N GLN A 606 15.53 -3.14 -7.42
CA GLN A 606 15.89 -2.71 -6.06
C GLN A 606 15.93 -1.17 -5.90
N SER A 607 16.16 -0.42 -6.98
CA SER A 607 15.99 1.05 -7.01
C SER A 607 14.53 1.49 -7.10
N GLY A 608 13.62 0.57 -7.47
CA GLY A 608 12.19 0.82 -7.63
C GLY A 608 11.77 1.29 -9.03
N GLY A 609 12.71 1.39 -9.99
CA GLY A 609 12.48 1.87 -11.35
C GLY A 609 11.79 0.90 -12.32
N ALA A 610 11.66 -0.39 -11.97
CA ALA A 610 10.95 -1.36 -12.80
C ALA A 610 10.29 -2.50 -12.01
N HIS A 611 9.11 -2.95 -12.46
CA HIS A 611 8.49 -4.21 -12.03
C HIS A 611 9.09 -5.40 -12.81
N TYR A 612 9.08 -6.60 -12.24
CA TYR A 612 9.69 -7.78 -12.90
C TYR A 612 9.03 -8.20 -14.23
N ALA A 613 7.83 -7.68 -14.50
CA ALA A 613 7.03 -7.88 -15.71
C ALA A 613 7.13 -6.70 -16.70
N GLU A 614 7.92 -5.67 -16.40
CA GLU A 614 8.18 -4.53 -17.31
C GLU A 614 9.47 -4.77 -18.15
N SER A 615 10.32 -5.73 -17.74
CA SER A 615 11.49 -6.21 -18.49
C SER A 615 11.69 -7.72 -18.38
N LEU A 616 12.18 -8.34 -19.44
CA LEU A 616 12.53 -9.76 -19.50
C LEU A 616 14.00 -9.97 -19.11
N PRO A 617 14.35 -11.05 -18.40
CA PRO A 617 15.73 -11.47 -18.26
C PRO A 617 16.19 -12.06 -19.59
N VAL A 618 17.49 -11.93 -19.91
CA VAL A 618 18.12 -12.75 -20.96
C VAL A 618 17.83 -14.22 -20.67
N GLU A 619 17.28 -14.94 -21.64
CA GLU A 619 16.79 -16.29 -21.44
C GLU A 619 17.95 -17.29 -21.33
N TYR A 620 18.03 -17.98 -20.19
CA TYR A 620 19.16 -18.86 -19.87
C TYR A 620 19.23 -20.03 -20.85
N GLN A 621 20.32 -20.11 -21.62
CA GLN A 621 20.58 -21.23 -22.50
C GLN A 621 21.19 -22.41 -21.74
N PRO A 622 20.53 -23.58 -21.72
CA PRO A 622 21.02 -24.76 -21.03
C PRO A 622 22.22 -25.38 -21.76
N ASN A 623 23.30 -25.67 -21.01
CA ASN A 623 24.40 -26.47 -21.54
C ASN A 623 24.00 -27.94 -21.79
N GLU A 624 24.79 -28.66 -22.59
CA GLU A 624 24.49 -30.05 -23.02
C GLU A 624 24.21 -30.97 -21.81
N ARG A 625 25.06 -30.91 -20.78
CA ARG A 625 24.89 -31.70 -19.54
C ARG A 625 23.55 -31.45 -18.83
N TYR A 626 23.02 -30.23 -18.90
CA TYR A 626 21.72 -29.91 -18.32
C TYR A 626 20.55 -30.28 -19.26
N GLN A 627 20.76 -30.32 -20.58
CA GLN A 627 19.80 -30.95 -21.50
C GLN A 627 19.74 -32.47 -21.30
N GLU A 628 20.86 -33.13 -20.99
CA GLU A 628 20.89 -34.55 -20.61
C GLU A 628 20.10 -34.81 -19.32
N LEU A 629 20.30 -33.98 -18.28
CA LEU A 629 19.51 -34.04 -17.05
C LEU A 629 18.01 -33.85 -17.32
N PHE A 630 17.62 -32.95 -18.23
CA PHE A 630 16.22 -32.78 -18.64
C PHE A 630 15.68 -34.03 -19.34
N ARG A 631 16.41 -34.61 -20.30
CA ARG A 631 15.99 -35.84 -21.02
C ARG A 631 15.81 -37.00 -20.05
N ALA A 632 16.80 -37.25 -19.18
CA ALA A 632 16.72 -38.30 -18.17
C ALA A 632 15.56 -38.09 -17.18
N ALA A 633 15.31 -36.85 -16.73
CA ALA A 633 14.18 -36.54 -15.88
C ALA A 633 12.83 -36.72 -16.60
N LEU A 634 12.75 -36.37 -17.90
CA LEU A 634 11.56 -36.59 -18.72
C LEU A 634 11.27 -38.08 -18.91
N ASP A 635 12.26 -38.88 -19.32
CA ASP A 635 12.10 -40.31 -19.52
C ASP A 635 11.66 -41.03 -18.23
N ALA A 636 12.22 -40.63 -17.08
CA ALA A 636 11.88 -41.19 -15.77
C ALA A 636 10.49 -40.76 -15.25
N SER A 637 10.01 -39.55 -15.60
CA SER A 637 8.76 -38.99 -15.06
C SER A 637 7.58 -38.99 -16.02
N ALA A 638 7.77 -39.25 -17.32
CA ALA A 638 6.73 -39.11 -18.36
C ALA A 638 5.44 -39.87 -18.03
N ALA A 639 5.52 -41.11 -17.54
CA ALA A 639 4.36 -41.90 -17.15
C ALA A 639 3.65 -41.32 -15.89
N ARG A 640 4.41 -40.82 -14.90
CA ARG A 640 3.86 -40.15 -13.69
C ARG A 640 3.11 -38.87 -14.07
N ILE A 641 3.67 -38.08 -14.98
CA ILE A 641 3.06 -36.85 -15.51
C ILE A 641 1.81 -37.19 -16.31
N ALA A 642 1.88 -38.14 -17.24
CA ALA A 642 0.75 -38.58 -18.05
C ALA A 642 -0.43 -39.04 -17.18
N ARG A 643 -0.15 -39.78 -16.10
CA ARG A 643 -1.16 -40.24 -15.14
C ARG A 643 -1.82 -39.08 -14.39
N ALA A 644 -1.03 -38.10 -13.94
CA ALA A 644 -1.54 -36.90 -13.26
C ALA A 644 -2.32 -35.97 -14.21
N VAL A 645 -1.88 -35.83 -15.48
CA VAL A 645 -2.63 -35.14 -16.55
C VAL A 645 -3.99 -35.79 -16.74
N GLY A 646 -4.03 -37.13 -16.87
CA GLY A 646 -5.28 -37.84 -17.00
C GLY A 646 -6.19 -37.64 -15.79
N ALA A 647 -5.67 -37.82 -14.58
CA ALA A 647 -6.43 -37.65 -13.35
C ALA A 647 -7.06 -36.25 -13.22
N VAL A 648 -6.31 -35.17 -13.49
CA VAL A 648 -6.87 -33.80 -13.44
C VAL A 648 -7.84 -33.53 -14.59
N THR A 649 -7.62 -34.11 -15.78
CA THR A 649 -8.54 -33.95 -16.92
C THR A 649 -9.87 -34.65 -16.67
N GLU A 650 -9.86 -35.89 -16.17
CA GLU A 650 -11.08 -36.62 -15.80
C GLU A 650 -11.85 -35.93 -14.68
N LEU A 651 -11.17 -35.34 -13.69
CA LEU A 651 -11.81 -34.52 -12.65
C LEU A 651 -12.47 -33.28 -13.26
N VAL A 652 -11.76 -32.52 -14.10
CA VAL A 652 -12.32 -31.33 -14.78
C VAL A 652 -13.51 -31.70 -15.67
N LEU A 653 -13.44 -32.81 -16.40
CA LEU A 653 -14.57 -33.31 -17.20
C LEU A 653 -15.75 -33.70 -16.32
N ALA A 654 -15.53 -34.35 -15.17
CA ALA A 654 -16.61 -34.68 -14.24
C ALA A 654 -17.23 -33.43 -13.57
N GLU A 655 -16.43 -32.37 -13.35
CA GLU A 655 -16.82 -31.17 -12.62
C GLU A 655 -17.36 -30.02 -13.50
N ARG A 656 -17.11 -30.03 -14.82
CA ARG A 656 -17.46 -28.96 -15.79
C ARG A 656 -17.95 -29.49 -17.16
N SER A 657 -18.43 -30.73 -17.23
CA SER A 657 -19.07 -31.28 -18.44
C SER A 657 -20.35 -30.52 -18.81
N PRO A 658 -20.65 -30.30 -20.11
CA PRO A 658 -20.04 -30.96 -21.26
C PRO A 658 -19.00 -30.15 -22.06
N ARG A 659 -18.68 -28.90 -21.69
CA ARG A 659 -17.88 -27.99 -22.54
C ARG A 659 -16.82 -27.16 -21.80
N PRO A 660 -15.94 -27.74 -20.97
CA PRO A 660 -14.93 -26.97 -20.28
C PRO A 660 -13.99 -26.24 -21.26
N VAL A 661 -13.79 -24.95 -21.02
CA VAL A 661 -12.87 -24.07 -21.75
C VAL A 661 -11.58 -23.95 -20.94
N LEU A 662 -10.51 -24.55 -21.41
CA LEU A 662 -9.22 -24.53 -20.71
C LEU A 662 -8.56 -23.16 -20.87
N VAL A 663 -8.20 -22.52 -19.76
CA VAL A 663 -7.53 -21.21 -19.74
C VAL A 663 -6.23 -21.32 -18.95
N SER A 664 -5.15 -21.61 -19.64
CA SER A 664 -3.83 -21.73 -19.04
C SER A 664 -3.25 -20.38 -18.61
N LEU A 665 -2.69 -20.33 -17.41
CA LEU A 665 -1.80 -19.25 -17.02
C LEU A 665 -0.49 -19.39 -17.80
N ALA A 666 -0.09 -18.31 -18.49
CA ALA A 666 1.00 -18.35 -19.46
C ALA A 666 2.30 -18.96 -18.92
N ARG A 667 2.95 -19.77 -19.78
CA ARG A 667 4.14 -20.59 -19.52
C ARG A 667 3.93 -21.81 -18.62
N ALA A 668 3.54 -21.64 -17.36
CA ALA A 668 3.54 -22.75 -16.41
C ALA A 668 2.32 -23.67 -16.61
N GLY A 669 1.14 -23.11 -16.84
CA GLY A 669 -0.06 -23.84 -17.19
C GLY A 669 -0.09 -24.33 -18.63
N THR A 670 0.49 -23.60 -19.58
CA THR A 670 0.30 -23.88 -21.02
C THR A 670 0.65 -25.32 -21.44
N PRO A 671 1.80 -25.93 -21.06
CA PRO A 671 2.07 -27.33 -21.38
C PRO A 671 1.02 -28.28 -20.78
N VAL A 672 0.50 -27.98 -19.58
CA VAL A 672 -0.52 -28.79 -18.90
C VAL A 672 -1.86 -28.66 -19.61
N GLY A 673 -2.30 -27.45 -19.98
CA GLY A 673 -3.53 -27.26 -20.75
C GLY A 673 -3.50 -27.96 -22.12
N VAL A 674 -2.35 -27.94 -22.82
CA VAL A 674 -2.16 -28.71 -24.05
C VAL A 674 -2.25 -30.22 -23.78
N LEU A 675 -1.59 -30.73 -22.73
CA LEU A 675 -1.65 -32.14 -22.34
C LEU A 675 -3.07 -32.59 -21.92
N MET A 676 -3.81 -31.76 -21.18
CA MET A 676 -5.21 -32.02 -20.81
C MET A 676 -6.09 -32.10 -22.06
N ARG A 677 -5.92 -31.18 -23.02
CA ARG A 677 -6.64 -31.23 -24.30
C ARG A 677 -6.29 -32.48 -25.12
N ARG A 678 -5.00 -32.84 -25.20
CA ARG A 678 -4.56 -34.08 -25.85
C ARG A 678 -5.14 -35.32 -25.16
N TRP A 679 -5.25 -35.32 -23.83
CA TRP A 679 -5.88 -36.40 -23.07
C TRP A 679 -7.37 -36.51 -23.36
N ALA A 680 -8.12 -35.40 -23.28
CA ALA A 680 -9.55 -35.38 -23.58
C ALA A 680 -9.85 -35.89 -25.00
N ARG A 681 -8.98 -35.57 -25.97
CA ARG A 681 -9.05 -36.12 -27.33
C ARG A 681 -8.71 -37.61 -27.38
N HIS A 682 -7.70 -38.07 -26.64
CA HIS A 682 -7.27 -39.47 -26.62
C HIS A 682 -8.29 -40.40 -25.94
N ALA A 683 -8.79 -40.03 -24.76
CA ALA A 683 -9.68 -40.84 -23.95
C ALA A 683 -11.16 -40.74 -24.37
N HIS A 684 -11.63 -39.55 -24.78
CA HIS A 684 -13.05 -39.28 -25.01
C HIS A 684 -13.38 -38.78 -26.42
N GLY A 685 -12.38 -38.56 -27.28
CA GLY A 685 -12.59 -37.95 -28.61
C GLY A 685 -13.01 -36.47 -28.56
N LEU A 686 -12.90 -35.82 -27.41
CA LEU A 686 -13.33 -34.43 -27.20
C LEU A 686 -12.27 -33.44 -27.69
N ASP A 687 -12.70 -32.40 -28.39
CA ASP A 687 -11.83 -31.26 -28.72
C ASP A 687 -12.19 -30.05 -27.85
N LEU A 688 -11.42 -29.87 -26.77
CA LEU A 688 -11.64 -28.77 -25.82
C LEU A 688 -11.05 -27.45 -26.37
N PRO A 689 -11.75 -26.31 -26.27
CA PRO A 689 -11.14 -25.01 -26.46
C PRO A 689 -10.02 -24.78 -25.44
N HIS A 690 -8.89 -24.23 -25.88
CA HIS A 690 -7.76 -23.92 -25.01
C HIS A 690 -7.14 -22.57 -25.36
N TYR A 691 -7.06 -21.70 -24.35
CA TYR A 691 -6.44 -20.39 -24.42
C TYR A 691 -5.33 -20.24 -23.38
N ALA A 692 -4.40 -19.32 -23.62
CA ALA A 692 -3.40 -18.90 -22.66
C ALA A 692 -3.49 -17.39 -22.41
N ILE A 693 -3.49 -17.01 -21.13
CA ILE A 693 -3.68 -15.62 -20.67
C ILE A 693 -2.54 -15.17 -19.74
N SER A 694 -2.39 -13.86 -19.56
CA SER A 694 -1.50 -13.31 -18.54
C SER A 694 -2.17 -13.22 -17.17
N ILE A 695 -1.39 -13.58 -16.13
CA ILE A 695 -1.56 -13.08 -14.77
C ILE A 695 -0.19 -12.62 -14.24
N VAL A 696 -0.16 -11.49 -13.53
CA VAL A 696 1.08 -10.90 -13.02
C VAL A 696 0.91 -10.64 -11.53
N ARG A 697 1.67 -11.39 -10.70
CA ARG A 697 1.60 -11.26 -9.24
C ARG A 697 1.79 -9.81 -8.78
N GLY A 698 0.89 -9.31 -7.93
CA GLY A 698 0.85 -7.93 -7.44
C GLY A 698 0.29 -6.91 -8.46
N ARG A 699 -0.27 -7.39 -9.57
CA ARG A 699 -0.90 -6.57 -10.64
C ARG A 699 -2.19 -7.18 -11.17
N GLY A 700 -2.52 -8.43 -10.81
CA GLY A 700 -3.74 -9.12 -11.24
C GLY A 700 -3.67 -9.81 -12.61
N ILE A 701 -4.85 -10.22 -13.06
CA ILE A 701 -5.12 -10.95 -14.31
C ILE A 701 -5.36 -9.99 -15.47
N ASP A 702 -5.14 -10.45 -16.70
CA ASP A 702 -5.48 -9.71 -17.91
C ASP A 702 -7.01 -9.55 -18.06
N THR A 703 -7.50 -8.34 -17.78
CA THR A 703 -8.93 -8.00 -17.81
C THR A 703 -9.48 -7.78 -19.22
N ALA A 704 -8.61 -7.60 -20.22
CA ALA A 704 -9.03 -7.62 -21.62
C ALA A 704 -9.26 -9.07 -22.07
N ALA A 705 -8.37 -9.99 -21.68
CA ALA A 705 -8.52 -11.42 -21.94
C ALA A 705 -9.76 -12.01 -21.25
N LEU A 706 -10.06 -11.63 -20.00
CA LEU A 706 -11.31 -12.06 -19.34
C LEU A 706 -12.57 -11.57 -20.06
N ARG A 707 -12.61 -10.31 -20.53
CA ARG A 707 -13.73 -9.81 -21.33
C ARG A 707 -13.88 -10.58 -22.63
N TRP A 708 -12.77 -10.78 -23.36
CA TRP A 708 -12.77 -11.58 -24.58
C TRP A 708 -13.30 -12.99 -24.33
N LEU A 709 -12.90 -13.64 -23.22
CA LEU A 709 -13.41 -14.96 -22.85
C LEU A 709 -14.94 -14.93 -22.60
N ALA A 710 -15.45 -13.95 -21.87
CA ALA A 710 -16.89 -13.79 -21.62
C ALA A 710 -17.71 -13.43 -22.88
N ASP A 711 -17.10 -12.74 -23.85
CA ASP A 711 -17.73 -12.40 -25.13
C ASP A 711 -17.82 -13.61 -26.09
N HIS A 712 -17.00 -14.66 -25.88
CA HIS A 712 -16.87 -15.81 -26.79
C HIS A 712 -17.27 -17.17 -26.19
N HIS A 713 -17.31 -17.29 -24.85
CA HIS A 713 -17.61 -18.52 -24.10
C HIS A 713 -18.48 -18.19 -22.88
N ASP A 714 -19.15 -19.20 -22.32
CA ASP A 714 -19.79 -19.04 -21.01
C ASP A 714 -18.70 -18.93 -19.92
N PRO A 715 -18.66 -17.87 -19.10
CA PRO A 715 -17.68 -17.75 -18.02
C PRO A 715 -17.68 -18.92 -17.03
N SER A 716 -18.80 -19.62 -16.87
CA SER A 716 -18.91 -20.77 -15.96
C SER A 716 -18.31 -22.07 -16.53
N ASP A 717 -18.13 -22.15 -17.86
CA ASP A 717 -17.39 -23.23 -18.53
C ASP A 717 -15.86 -23.04 -18.42
N VAL A 718 -15.37 -21.86 -18.02
CA VAL A 718 -13.93 -21.56 -17.96
C VAL A 718 -13.25 -22.26 -16.79
N VAL A 719 -12.13 -22.92 -17.09
CA VAL A 719 -11.27 -23.62 -16.12
C VAL A 719 -9.86 -23.07 -16.22
N PHE A 720 -9.42 -22.36 -15.19
CA PHE A 720 -8.04 -21.88 -15.11
C PHE A 720 -7.08 -23.06 -14.86
N VAL A 721 -5.94 -23.09 -15.56
CA VAL A 721 -4.95 -24.19 -15.51
C VAL A 721 -3.55 -23.67 -15.18
N ASP A 722 -2.85 -24.32 -14.24
CA ASP A 722 -1.43 -24.07 -13.95
C ASP A 722 -0.58 -25.36 -13.77
N GLY A 723 0.74 -25.22 -13.80
CA GLY A 723 1.70 -26.31 -13.74
C GLY A 723 1.82 -26.95 -12.35
N TRP A 724 2.12 -26.18 -11.33
CA TRP A 724 2.25 -26.68 -9.95
C TRP A 724 1.98 -25.56 -8.95
N THR A 725 1.50 -25.90 -7.76
CA THR A 725 1.37 -24.92 -6.67
C THR A 725 2.06 -25.41 -5.39
N GLY A 726 3.12 -24.71 -5.00
CA GLY A 726 3.89 -25.03 -3.81
C GLY A 726 3.27 -24.44 -2.54
N LYS A 727 2.87 -23.17 -2.57
CA LYS A 727 2.32 -22.44 -1.41
C LYS A 727 1.10 -21.56 -1.73
N GLY A 728 0.43 -21.84 -2.84
CA GLY A 728 -0.82 -21.16 -3.23
C GLY A 728 -0.69 -19.69 -3.60
N ALA A 729 0.50 -19.22 -3.98
CA ALA A 729 0.72 -17.81 -4.32
C ALA A 729 -0.10 -17.36 -5.55
N ILE A 730 -0.12 -18.18 -6.61
CA ILE A 730 -0.95 -17.95 -7.80
C ILE A 730 -2.43 -18.23 -7.51
N THR A 731 -2.75 -19.22 -6.67
CA THR A 731 -4.13 -19.51 -6.26
C THR A 731 -4.81 -18.30 -5.62
N ARG A 732 -4.11 -17.58 -4.72
CA ARG A 732 -4.62 -16.32 -4.14
C ARG A 732 -4.72 -15.21 -5.16
N GLU A 733 -3.64 -14.95 -5.90
CA GLU A 733 -3.63 -13.89 -6.92
C GLU A 733 -4.76 -14.05 -7.94
N LEU A 734 -5.05 -15.29 -8.38
CA LEU A 734 -6.17 -15.59 -9.26
C LEU A 734 -7.51 -15.33 -8.56
N SER A 735 -7.69 -15.82 -7.33
CA SER A 735 -8.94 -15.61 -6.58
C SER A 735 -9.23 -14.13 -6.36
N ASP A 736 -8.22 -13.36 -5.98
CA ASP A 736 -8.30 -11.91 -5.74
C ASP A 736 -8.56 -11.15 -7.07
N ALA A 737 -7.91 -11.57 -8.17
CA ALA A 737 -8.04 -10.92 -9.47
C ALA A 737 -9.33 -11.27 -10.24
N VAL A 738 -9.92 -12.44 -9.96
CA VAL A 738 -11.19 -12.91 -10.57
C VAL A 738 -12.40 -12.49 -9.72
N ALA A 739 -12.25 -12.18 -8.43
CA ALA A 739 -13.34 -11.70 -7.56
C ALA A 739 -14.23 -10.56 -8.14
N PRO A 740 -13.74 -9.61 -8.96
CA PRO A 740 -14.59 -8.61 -9.63
C PRO A 740 -15.47 -9.16 -10.77
N TYR A 741 -15.27 -10.42 -11.19
CA TYR A 741 -15.90 -11.09 -12.32
C TYR A 741 -16.66 -12.34 -11.84
N PRO A 742 -17.79 -12.19 -11.13
CA PRO A 742 -18.43 -13.27 -10.38
C PRO A 742 -19.00 -14.41 -11.23
N ASP A 743 -19.08 -14.24 -12.54
CA ASP A 743 -19.52 -15.29 -13.48
C ASP A 743 -18.41 -16.34 -13.75
N PHE A 744 -17.15 -16.00 -13.47
CA PHE A 744 -16.01 -16.93 -13.57
C PHE A 744 -15.79 -17.68 -12.24
N ASP A 745 -15.55 -18.98 -12.30
CA ASP A 745 -15.12 -19.75 -11.13
C ASP A 745 -13.64 -19.46 -10.81
N PRO A 746 -13.29 -18.92 -9.63
CA PRO A 746 -11.90 -18.59 -9.28
C PRO A 746 -11.01 -19.83 -8.99
N ARG A 747 -11.58 -21.04 -9.00
CA ARG A 747 -10.81 -22.27 -8.76
C ARG A 747 -9.90 -22.61 -9.93
N ILE A 748 -8.72 -23.11 -9.60
CA ILE A 748 -7.66 -23.44 -10.55
C ILE A 748 -7.34 -24.92 -10.52
N ALA A 749 -7.30 -25.55 -11.70
CA ALA A 749 -6.83 -26.90 -11.90
C ALA A 749 -5.31 -26.92 -12.05
N VAL A 750 -4.61 -27.82 -11.35
CA VAL A 750 -3.14 -27.92 -11.44
C VAL A 750 -2.65 -29.36 -11.60
N LEU A 751 -1.54 -29.56 -12.30
CA LEU A 751 -0.95 -30.91 -12.44
C LEU A 751 -0.49 -31.46 -11.09
N ALA A 752 0.20 -30.66 -10.28
CA ALA A 752 0.71 -31.05 -8.96
C ALA A 752 0.49 -29.98 -7.89
N ASP A 753 -0.08 -30.37 -6.74
CA ASP A 753 -0.27 -29.49 -5.57
C ASP A 753 0.22 -30.18 -4.28
N PRO A 754 1.55 -30.17 -4.03
CA PRO A 754 2.11 -30.55 -2.74
C PRO A 754 1.83 -29.52 -1.63
N GLY A 755 1.36 -28.31 -1.97
CA GLY A 755 1.02 -27.26 -1.01
C GLY A 755 -0.33 -27.44 -0.29
N ARG A 756 -1.22 -28.29 -0.83
CA ARG A 756 -2.63 -28.44 -0.45
C ARG A 756 -3.40 -27.12 -0.52
N CYS A 757 -3.23 -26.41 -1.64
CA CYS A 757 -3.80 -25.08 -1.89
C CYS A 757 -5.04 -25.09 -2.79
N VAL A 758 -5.32 -26.16 -3.54
CA VAL A 758 -6.47 -26.28 -4.46
C VAL A 758 -7.24 -27.60 -4.29
N ASP A 759 -8.49 -27.62 -4.77
CA ASP A 759 -9.40 -28.77 -4.76
C ASP A 759 -9.30 -29.64 -6.03
N THR A 760 -8.98 -29.05 -7.18
CA THR A 760 -8.83 -29.77 -8.46
C THR A 760 -7.36 -29.91 -8.86
N TYR A 761 -6.81 -31.12 -8.73
CA TYR A 761 -5.38 -31.40 -8.93
C TYR A 761 -5.12 -32.81 -9.46
N GLY A 762 -4.02 -33.00 -10.18
CA GLY A 762 -3.59 -34.31 -10.70
C GLY A 762 -2.89 -35.20 -9.68
N THR A 763 -2.06 -34.60 -8.81
CA THR A 763 -1.41 -35.31 -7.69
C THR A 763 -1.02 -34.37 -6.54
N ARG A 764 -0.81 -34.94 -5.35
CA ARG A 764 -0.21 -34.27 -4.17
C ARG A 764 1.32 -34.45 -4.08
N ASP A 765 1.90 -35.24 -4.99
CA ASP A 765 3.33 -35.56 -4.98
C ASP A 765 4.20 -34.32 -5.29
N ASP A 766 5.33 -34.20 -4.59
CA ASP A 766 6.39 -33.22 -4.89
C ASP A 766 7.53 -33.89 -5.66
N PHE A 767 7.56 -33.71 -6.98
CA PHE A 767 8.61 -34.24 -7.85
C PHE A 767 8.97 -33.24 -8.95
N LEU A 768 10.07 -33.50 -9.67
CA LEU A 768 10.49 -32.62 -10.76
C LEU A 768 9.58 -32.79 -11.98
N VAL A 769 8.73 -31.79 -12.26
CA VAL A 769 8.06 -31.65 -13.56
C VAL A 769 9.05 -31.02 -14.55
N PRO A 770 9.48 -31.71 -15.63
CA PRO A 770 10.58 -31.24 -16.50
C PRO A 770 10.33 -29.90 -17.21
N SER A 771 9.06 -29.51 -17.42
CA SER A 771 8.70 -28.18 -17.93
C SER A 771 9.15 -27.03 -17.01
N ALA A 772 9.49 -27.32 -15.75
CA ALA A 772 10.06 -26.35 -14.83
C ALA A 772 11.52 -25.96 -15.17
N CYS A 773 12.25 -26.85 -15.85
CA CYS A 773 13.71 -26.79 -16.00
C CYS A 773 14.18 -25.78 -17.04
N LEU A 774 13.61 -25.79 -18.25
CA LEU A 774 14.22 -25.16 -19.45
C LEU A 774 13.58 -23.83 -19.90
N ASN A 775 12.78 -23.21 -19.04
CA ASN A 775 12.08 -21.95 -19.35
C ASN A 775 11.25 -22.00 -20.64
N SER A 776 11.43 -21.03 -21.55
CA SER A 776 10.68 -20.89 -22.79
C SER A 776 10.93 -22.06 -23.76
N THR A 777 12.15 -22.63 -23.75
CA THR A 777 12.53 -23.80 -24.58
C THR A 777 11.84 -25.12 -24.19
N VAL A 778 10.95 -25.09 -23.20
CA VAL A 778 9.99 -26.18 -22.91
C VAL A 778 8.58 -25.63 -22.63
N SER A 779 8.31 -24.37 -22.98
CA SER A 779 7.02 -23.70 -22.81
C SER A 779 6.61 -22.88 -24.05
N GLY A 780 6.76 -23.46 -25.24
CA GLY A 780 6.29 -22.91 -26.52
C GLY A 780 7.11 -21.73 -27.06
N LEU A 781 8.36 -21.58 -26.60
CA LEU A 781 9.26 -20.44 -26.85
C LEU A 781 8.72 -19.06 -26.42
N ILE A 782 7.68 -19.06 -25.58
CA ILE A 782 7.07 -17.84 -25.05
C ILE A 782 7.81 -17.33 -23.79
N SER A 783 8.03 -16.02 -23.75
CA SER A 783 8.58 -15.30 -22.59
C SER A 783 7.62 -15.32 -21.40
N ARG A 784 8.03 -14.76 -20.26
CA ARG A 784 7.03 -14.35 -19.25
C ARG A 784 6.18 -13.23 -19.85
N THR A 785 4.94 -13.07 -19.38
CA THR A 785 4.08 -11.99 -19.87
C THR A 785 4.59 -10.63 -19.37
N VAL A 786 4.30 -9.62 -20.17
CA VAL A 786 4.84 -8.27 -20.08
C VAL A 786 3.68 -7.29 -19.95
N LEU A 787 3.71 -6.50 -18.89
CA LEU A 787 2.75 -5.43 -18.63
C LEU A 787 3.55 -4.12 -18.50
N ARG A 788 3.74 -3.45 -19.64
CA ARG A 788 4.47 -2.17 -19.76
C ARG A 788 3.49 -1.12 -20.28
N ALA A 789 3.30 -0.03 -19.53
CA ALA A 789 2.21 0.93 -19.76
C ALA A 789 2.35 1.75 -21.07
N ASP A 790 3.53 1.75 -21.67
CA ASP A 790 3.84 2.35 -22.98
C ASP A 790 3.57 1.41 -24.16
N LEU A 791 3.34 0.11 -23.90
CA LEU A 791 3.04 -0.92 -24.92
C LEU A 791 1.65 -1.54 -24.79
N VAL A 792 1.10 -1.59 -23.57
CA VAL A 792 -0.19 -2.21 -23.26
C VAL A 792 -1.15 -1.11 -22.81
N GLY A 793 -2.13 -0.76 -23.67
CA GLY A 793 -3.20 0.14 -23.30
C GLY A 793 -4.21 -0.51 -22.34
N PRO A 794 -5.10 0.26 -21.71
CA PRO A 794 -6.04 -0.22 -20.68
C PRO A 794 -7.12 -1.19 -21.20
N ASN A 795 -7.16 -1.44 -22.51
CA ASN A 795 -8.07 -2.39 -23.16
C ASN A 795 -7.38 -3.44 -24.01
N ASP A 796 -6.04 -3.44 -24.07
CA ASP A 796 -5.28 -4.40 -24.86
C ASP A 796 -4.85 -5.57 -23.99
N PHE A 797 -4.64 -6.73 -24.61
CA PHE A 797 -4.02 -7.86 -23.91
C PHE A 797 -2.60 -7.49 -23.45
N HIS A 798 -2.15 -8.11 -22.36
CA HIS A 798 -0.76 -8.07 -21.94
C HIS A 798 0.12 -8.71 -23.03
N GLY A 799 1.38 -8.29 -23.15
CA GLY A 799 2.26 -8.81 -24.19
C GLY A 799 3.07 -10.04 -23.78
N ALA A 800 3.67 -10.70 -24.76
CA ALA A 800 4.81 -11.59 -24.57
C ALA A 800 5.71 -11.60 -25.83
N LYS A 801 6.91 -12.15 -25.71
CA LYS A 801 7.83 -12.38 -26.83
C LYS A 801 7.87 -13.86 -27.19
N TYR A 802 8.03 -14.12 -28.46
CA TYR A 802 8.33 -15.42 -29.04
C TYR A 802 9.78 -15.46 -29.48
N TYR A 803 10.58 -16.26 -28.78
CA TYR A 803 12.03 -16.36 -29.01
C TYR A 803 12.37 -17.28 -30.20
N ARG A 804 12.05 -16.84 -31.42
CA ARG A 804 12.27 -17.59 -32.67
C ARG A 804 13.74 -18.03 -32.85
N GLU A 805 14.68 -17.22 -32.38
CA GLU A 805 16.12 -17.48 -32.40
C GLU A 805 16.54 -18.67 -31.54
N LEU A 806 15.71 -19.11 -30.59
CA LEU A 806 15.96 -20.25 -29.71
C LEU A 806 15.36 -21.58 -30.23
N ALA A 807 14.79 -21.60 -31.44
CA ALA A 807 14.17 -22.79 -32.01
C ALA A 807 15.10 -24.02 -32.10
N GLY A 808 16.42 -23.81 -32.24
CA GLY A 808 17.40 -24.91 -32.22
C GLY A 808 17.57 -25.61 -30.87
N SER A 809 17.08 -25.00 -29.78
CA SER A 809 17.10 -25.54 -28.41
C SER A 809 15.70 -25.96 -27.92
N ASP A 810 14.65 -25.80 -28.73
CA ASP A 810 13.28 -26.03 -28.29
C ASP A 810 12.93 -27.52 -28.18
N VAL A 811 12.42 -27.90 -27.01
CA VAL A 811 11.94 -29.24 -26.70
C VAL A 811 10.49 -29.23 -26.21
N SER A 812 9.75 -28.13 -26.44
CA SER A 812 8.33 -28.01 -26.08
C SER A 812 7.48 -29.12 -26.69
N GLY A 813 7.61 -29.36 -28.01
CA GLY A 813 6.95 -30.48 -28.69
C GLY A 813 7.41 -31.85 -28.17
N HIS A 814 8.73 -32.05 -28.02
CA HIS A 814 9.29 -33.30 -27.50
C HIS A 814 8.80 -33.64 -26.09
N PHE A 815 8.65 -32.66 -25.20
CA PHE A 815 8.03 -32.83 -23.88
C PHE A 815 6.58 -33.29 -24.00
N LEU A 816 5.76 -32.58 -24.79
CA LEU A 816 4.35 -32.92 -24.99
C LEU A 816 4.18 -34.33 -25.56
N ASP A 817 4.96 -34.67 -26.59
CA ASP A 817 4.87 -35.94 -27.31
C ASP A 817 5.33 -37.13 -26.44
N THR A 818 6.42 -36.96 -25.69
CA THR A 818 6.94 -38.01 -24.79
C THR A 818 5.97 -38.33 -23.64
N VAL A 819 5.28 -37.31 -23.11
CA VAL A 819 4.21 -37.52 -22.12
C VAL A 819 2.96 -38.12 -22.78
N SER A 820 2.55 -37.60 -23.95
CA SER A 820 1.36 -38.08 -24.68
C SER A 820 1.49 -39.55 -25.10
N ALA A 821 2.70 -40.00 -25.46
CA ALA A 821 2.99 -41.39 -25.80
C ALA A 821 2.73 -42.38 -24.64
N ARG A 822 2.62 -41.90 -23.40
CA ARG A 822 2.30 -42.70 -22.21
C ARG A 822 0.82 -42.78 -21.89
N PHE A 823 -0.06 -42.04 -22.59
CA PHE A 823 -1.48 -41.98 -22.24
C PHE A 823 -2.17 -43.35 -22.23
N THR A 824 -1.91 -44.20 -23.24
CA THR A 824 -2.47 -45.55 -23.29
C THR A 824 -1.93 -46.47 -22.18
N GLU A 825 -0.68 -46.27 -21.74
CA GLU A 825 -0.07 -47.03 -20.64
C GLU A 825 -0.74 -46.71 -19.29
N VAL A 826 -1.19 -45.47 -19.10
CA VAL A 826 -1.70 -44.97 -17.80
C VAL A 826 -3.22 -44.74 -17.77
N ALA A 827 -3.94 -44.99 -18.86
CA ALA A 827 -5.38 -44.73 -19.02
C ALA A 827 -6.22 -45.21 -17.84
N GLU A 828 -6.19 -46.52 -17.54
CA GLU A 828 -6.96 -47.12 -16.45
C GLU A 828 -6.57 -46.55 -15.08
N ALA A 829 -5.28 -46.31 -14.87
CA ALA A 829 -4.75 -45.80 -13.61
C ALA A 829 -5.14 -44.34 -13.35
N ALA A 830 -5.17 -43.50 -14.40
CA ALA A 830 -5.60 -42.11 -14.31
C ALA A 830 -7.09 -41.97 -14.02
N VAL A 831 -7.94 -42.77 -14.68
CA VAL A 831 -9.39 -42.82 -14.41
C VAL A 831 -9.65 -43.33 -12.99
N ALA A 832 -8.92 -44.36 -12.55
CA ALA A 832 -9.01 -44.87 -11.17
C ALA A 832 -8.53 -43.83 -10.14
N ASP A 833 -7.55 -42.99 -10.46
CA ASP A 833 -7.08 -41.91 -9.61
C ASP A 833 -8.13 -40.80 -9.49
N ALA A 834 -8.68 -40.33 -10.62
CA ALA A 834 -9.77 -39.36 -10.64
C ALA A 834 -10.98 -39.84 -9.84
N GLY A 835 -11.38 -41.11 -9.98
CA GLY A 835 -12.46 -41.71 -9.19
C GLY A 835 -12.20 -41.70 -7.68
N ARG A 836 -10.96 -41.98 -7.24
CA ARG A 836 -10.59 -41.88 -5.81
C ARG A 836 -10.55 -40.43 -5.33
N LEU A 837 -10.01 -39.51 -6.14
CA LEU A 837 -9.94 -38.09 -5.83
C LEU A 837 -11.34 -37.47 -5.70
N ALA A 838 -12.26 -37.81 -6.61
CA ALA A 838 -13.66 -37.37 -6.57
C ALA A 838 -14.40 -37.88 -5.32
N ALA A 839 -14.04 -39.05 -4.81
CA ALA A 839 -14.63 -39.65 -3.59
C ALA A 839 -13.97 -39.20 -2.27
N THR A 840 -12.92 -38.37 -2.31
CA THR A 840 -12.17 -37.90 -1.14
C THR A 840 -12.48 -36.43 -0.86
N ASP A 841 -12.41 -35.99 0.40
CA ASP A 841 -12.40 -34.57 0.72
C ASP A 841 -11.14 -33.91 0.16
N ARG A 842 -11.32 -32.94 -0.74
CA ARG A 842 -10.25 -32.21 -1.43
C ARG A 842 -10.09 -30.77 -0.94
N THR A 843 -10.79 -30.38 0.12
CA THR A 843 -10.74 -29.02 0.70
C THR A 843 -9.29 -28.57 0.95
N PRO A 844 -8.88 -27.38 0.44
CA PRO A 844 -7.54 -26.84 0.66
C PRO A 844 -7.21 -26.66 2.15
N THR A 845 -6.13 -27.30 2.62
CA THR A 845 -5.68 -27.19 4.01
C THR A 845 -4.55 -26.17 4.20
N TRP A 846 -3.95 -25.69 3.11
CA TRP A 846 -2.83 -24.73 3.11
C TRP A 846 -1.60 -25.19 3.93
N GLU A 847 -1.44 -26.51 4.10
CA GLU A 847 -0.31 -27.13 4.83
C GLU A 847 1.05 -26.60 4.37
N GLY A 848 1.22 -26.40 3.05
CA GLY A 848 2.43 -25.84 2.49
C GLY A 848 2.73 -24.41 2.91
N TRP A 849 1.69 -23.57 3.07
CA TRP A 849 1.87 -22.20 3.57
C TRP A 849 2.31 -22.20 5.04
N ALA A 850 1.67 -23.00 5.89
CA ALA A 850 2.04 -23.14 7.30
C ALA A 850 3.47 -23.67 7.47
N ALA A 851 3.90 -24.61 6.63
CA ALA A 851 5.29 -25.09 6.61
C ALA A 851 6.28 -23.99 6.18
N VAL A 852 5.93 -23.18 5.18
CA VAL A 852 6.74 -22.03 4.74
C VAL A 852 6.88 -20.97 5.83
N GLU A 853 5.80 -20.67 6.56
CA GLU A 853 5.85 -19.74 7.71
C GLU A 853 6.74 -20.28 8.84
N ARG A 854 6.57 -21.55 9.22
CA ARG A 854 7.41 -22.22 10.22
C ARG A 854 8.88 -22.17 9.84
N ILE A 855 9.23 -22.58 8.62
CA ILE A 855 10.62 -22.54 8.11
C ILE A 855 11.16 -21.11 8.08
N SER A 856 10.34 -20.13 7.68
CA SER A 856 10.76 -18.72 7.66
C SER A 856 11.05 -18.14 9.05
N GLN A 857 10.42 -18.67 10.10
CA GLN A 857 10.66 -18.30 11.50
C GLN A 857 11.89 -19.06 12.06
N GLU A 858 11.90 -20.39 11.93
CA GLU A 858 12.91 -21.31 12.44
C GLU A 858 14.33 -20.97 11.93
N TYR A 859 14.44 -20.58 10.66
CA TYR A 859 15.72 -20.23 10.02
C TYR A 859 16.02 -18.71 10.01
N GLY A 860 15.26 -17.90 10.75
CA GLY A 860 15.50 -16.46 10.89
C GLY A 860 15.41 -15.64 9.58
N ILE A 861 14.68 -16.16 8.58
CA ILE A 861 14.57 -15.56 7.25
C ILE A 861 13.60 -14.38 7.25
N HIS A 862 12.52 -14.46 8.04
CA HIS A 862 11.48 -13.45 8.23
C HIS A 862 10.78 -12.92 6.95
N ASP A 863 11.06 -13.48 5.78
CA ASP A 863 10.33 -13.28 4.53
C ASP A 863 10.04 -14.62 3.85
N VAL A 864 8.76 -14.98 3.81
CA VAL A 864 8.26 -16.20 3.14
C VAL A 864 8.55 -16.23 1.63
N ASN A 865 8.89 -15.11 0.98
CA ASN A 865 9.28 -15.09 -0.43
C ASN A 865 10.67 -15.69 -0.67
N LEU A 866 11.54 -15.72 0.34
CA LEU A 866 12.88 -16.31 0.29
C LEU A 866 12.89 -17.82 0.58
N VAL A 867 11.77 -18.37 1.07
CA VAL A 867 11.53 -19.80 1.21
C VAL A 867 10.87 -20.32 -0.07
N LYS A 868 11.50 -21.29 -0.73
CA LYS A 868 11.11 -21.81 -2.05
C LYS A 868 10.78 -23.30 -1.97
N PRO A 869 9.51 -23.66 -1.67
CA PRO A 869 9.11 -25.03 -1.43
C PRO A 869 8.89 -25.82 -2.72
N GLY A 870 9.23 -27.10 -2.68
CA GLY A 870 9.03 -28.05 -3.76
C GLY A 870 10.29 -28.32 -4.56
N VAL A 871 10.37 -29.50 -5.17
CA VAL A 871 11.49 -29.94 -6.02
C VAL A 871 11.72 -28.98 -7.18
N GLY A 872 10.65 -28.58 -7.88
CA GLY A 872 10.74 -27.66 -9.02
C GLY A 872 11.28 -26.27 -8.65
N GLU A 873 10.79 -25.68 -7.56
CA GLU A 873 11.25 -24.37 -7.10
C GLU A 873 12.68 -24.43 -6.52
N THR A 874 13.00 -25.47 -5.74
CA THR A 874 14.36 -25.69 -5.23
C THR A 874 15.36 -25.85 -6.38
N THR A 875 14.98 -26.59 -7.42
CA THR A 875 15.78 -26.73 -8.65
C THR A 875 15.98 -25.38 -9.33
N ARG A 876 14.94 -24.54 -9.48
CA ARG A 876 15.10 -23.18 -10.04
C ARG A 876 15.98 -22.28 -9.20
N VAL A 877 15.92 -22.35 -7.87
CA VAL A 877 16.82 -21.63 -6.96
C VAL A 877 18.26 -22.07 -7.19
N LEU A 878 18.51 -23.37 -7.21
CA LEU A 878 19.81 -23.99 -7.51
C LEU A 878 20.35 -23.72 -8.93
N LEU A 879 19.59 -23.07 -9.79
CA LEU A 879 20.02 -22.71 -11.14
C LEU A 879 20.17 -21.19 -11.31
N ARG A 880 19.28 -20.40 -10.69
CA ARG A 880 19.05 -18.98 -11.03
C ARG A 880 19.20 -18.02 -9.85
N ARG A 881 19.50 -18.54 -8.67
CA ARG A 881 19.67 -17.81 -7.41
C ARG A 881 20.85 -18.36 -6.62
N VAL A 882 21.15 -17.71 -5.50
CA VAL A 882 22.16 -18.14 -4.53
C VAL A 882 21.43 -18.65 -3.27
N PRO A 883 21.09 -19.95 -3.20
CA PRO A 883 20.66 -20.55 -1.94
C PRO A 883 21.83 -20.64 -0.97
N TRP A 884 21.54 -20.54 0.33
CA TRP A 884 22.52 -20.79 1.39
C TRP A 884 22.32 -22.15 2.08
N LYS A 885 21.15 -22.76 1.90
CA LYS A 885 20.77 -24.07 2.45
C LYS A 885 19.61 -24.67 1.66
N ILE A 886 19.55 -25.99 1.61
CA ILE A 886 18.39 -26.77 1.14
C ILE A 886 17.94 -27.67 2.29
N LEU A 887 16.65 -27.67 2.56
CA LEU A 887 16.02 -28.63 3.47
C LEU A 887 15.49 -29.80 2.63
N ALA A 888 15.89 -31.02 2.97
CA ALA A 888 15.46 -32.24 2.32
C ALA A 888 14.58 -33.04 3.29
N GLN A 889 13.50 -33.65 2.79
CA GLN A 889 12.73 -34.59 3.59
C GLN A 889 13.58 -35.85 3.83
N ARG A 890 13.73 -36.27 5.08
CA ARG A 890 14.49 -37.49 5.39
C ARG A 890 13.87 -38.70 4.69
N GLY A 891 14.70 -39.48 4.00
CA GLY A 891 14.25 -40.61 3.18
C GLY A 891 13.69 -40.23 1.81
N ALA A 892 13.76 -38.97 1.38
CA ALA A 892 13.55 -38.58 -0.02
C ALA A 892 14.48 -39.37 -0.94
N GLY A 893 13.91 -40.26 -1.76
CA GLY A 893 14.64 -41.18 -2.63
C GLY A 893 15.20 -40.51 -3.88
N ALA A 894 15.07 -41.20 -5.02
CA ALA A 894 15.61 -40.76 -6.32
C ALA A 894 15.05 -39.40 -6.80
N ASP A 895 13.84 -39.02 -6.36
CA ASP A 895 13.18 -37.74 -6.69
C ASP A 895 14.00 -36.49 -6.24
N LEU A 896 15.05 -36.67 -5.43
CA LEU A 896 15.94 -35.59 -4.97
C LEU A 896 17.37 -35.66 -5.56
N ASP A 897 17.72 -36.68 -6.35
CA ASP A 897 19.13 -36.92 -6.73
C ASP A 897 19.71 -35.81 -7.63
N HIS A 898 18.90 -35.18 -8.48
CA HIS A 898 19.32 -34.00 -9.24
C HIS A 898 19.50 -32.76 -8.35
N VAL A 899 18.71 -32.60 -7.29
CA VAL A 899 18.86 -31.51 -6.31
C VAL A 899 20.15 -31.71 -5.52
N ARG A 900 20.44 -32.94 -5.06
CA ARG A 900 21.71 -33.29 -4.39
C ARG A 900 22.91 -32.98 -5.27
N LEU A 901 22.88 -33.42 -6.54
CA LEU A 901 23.94 -33.17 -7.53
C LEU A 901 24.17 -31.67 -7.79
N LEU A 902 23.10 -30.88 -7.96
CA LEU A 902 23.19 -29.43 -8.18
C LEU A 902 23.66 -28.68 -6.92
N ALA A 903 23.27 -29.13 -5.73
CA ALA A 903 23.70 -28.57 -4.45
C ALA A 903 25.19 -28.82 -4.21
N GLU A 904 25.68 -30.04 -4.44
CA GLU A 904 27.10 -30.40 -4.38
C GLU A 904 27.94 -29.53 -5.31
N GLN A 905 27.51 -29.38 -6.58
CA GLN A 905 28.21 -28.55 -7.57
C GLN A 905 28.33 -27.07 -7.17
N ARG A 906 27.35 -26.54 -6.44
CA ARG A 906 27.35 -25.14 -5.95
C ARG A 906 27.91 -24.96 -4.54
N GLY A 907 28.29 -26.04 -3.85
CA GLY A 907 28.73 -26.00 -2.45
C GLY A 907 27.62 -25.61 -1.46
N VAL A 908 26.36 -25.93 -1.79
CA VAL A 908 25.18 -25.58 -0.97
C VAL A 908 24.87 -26.74 -0.03
N PRO A 909 24.80 -26.54 1.29
CA PRO A 909 24.50 -27.63 2.23
C PRO A 909 23.05 -28.10 2.07
N VAL A 910 22.88 -29.43 2.05
CA VAL A 910 21.59 -30.12 2.12
C VAL A 910 21.42 -30.70 3.52
N GLU A 911 20.33 -30.36 4.19
CA GLU A 911 20.03 -30.77 5.57
C GLU A 911 18.76 -31.64 5.60
N GLU A 912 18.86 -32.86 6.14
CA GLU A 912 17.73 -33.80 6.20
C GLU A 912 16.87 -33.62 7.45
N ILE A 913 15.63 -33.18 7.25
CA ILE A 913 14.66 -32.91 8.33
C ILE A 913 13.38 -33.73 8.16
N ASP A 914 12.68 -33.92 9.28
CA ASP A 914 11.39 -34.59 9.34
C ASP A 914 10.23 -33.59 9.19
N GLY A 915 9.03 -34.08 8.86
CA GLY A 915 7.81 -33.24 8.88
C GLY A 915 7.77 -32.10 7.86
N LEU A 916 8.49 -32.23 6.74
CA LEU A 916 8.25 -31.41 5.56
C LEU A 916 7.05 -31.97 4.76
N PRO A 917 6.11 -31.14 4.30
CA PRO A 917 5.10 -31.53 3.31
C PRO A 917 5.65 -31.53 1.87
N TYR A 918 6.96 -31.28 1.71
CA TYR A 918 7.67 -31.22 0.44
C TYR A 918 8.88 -32.15 0.49
N THR A 919 9.25 -32.73 -0.65
CA THR A 919 10.47 -33.52 -0.78
C THR A 919 11.71 -32.65 -0.57
N CYS A 920 11.67 -31.37 -0.95
CA CYS A 920 12.66 -30.37 -0.50
C CYS A 920 12.18 -28.91 -0.52
N VAL A 921 12.95 -28.04 0.14
CA VAL A 921 12.76 -26.58 0.20
C VAL A 921 14.10 -25.86 0.04
N GLY A 922 14.21 -24.97 -0.95
CA GLY A 922 15.37 -24.10 -1.13
C GLY A 922 15.26 -22.82 -0.28
N LEU A 923 16.33 -22.46 0.45
CA LEU A 923 16.39 -21.24 1.26
C LEU A 923 17.33 -20.21 0.63
N ILE A 924 16.80 -19.02 0.31
CA ILE A 924 17.56 -17.88 -0.21
C ILE A 924 18.04 -17.01 0.96
N HIS A 925 19.24 -16.44 0.85
CA HIS A 925 19.84 -15.65 1.92
C HIS A 925 19.33 -14.18 1.92
N PRO A 926 18.89 -13.62 3.05
CA PRO A 926 18.27 -12.28 3.10
C PRO A 926 19.24 -11.09 3.00
N ARG A 927 20.57 -11.30 2.97
CA ARG A 927 21.58 -10.22 3.01
C ARG A 927 22.70 -10.32 1.97
N TYR A 928 22.46 -10.90 0.78
CA TYR A 928 23.51 -11.03 -0.24
C TYR A 928 23.35 -10.05 -1.40
N THR A 929 24.42 -9.30 -1.70
CA THR A 929 24.58 -8.40 -2.86
C THR A 929 25.49 -9.02 -3.94
N ARG A 930 25.46 -8.41 -5.12
CA ARG A 930 26.28 -8.67 -6.32
C ARG A 930 27.76 -8.97 -5.97
N GLY A 931 28.32 -10.08 -6.46
CA GLY A 931 29.71 -10.51 -6.19
C GLY A 931 29.90 -11.63 -5.16
N ALA A 932 28.82 -12.24 -4.67
CA ALA A 932 28.82 -13.29 -3.63
C ALA A 932 29.44 -14.65 -4.02
N THR A 933 29.61 -14.91 -5.31
CA THR A 933 30.15 -16.16 -5.85
C THR A 933 31.59 -15.99 -6.30
N GLY A 934 32.45 -16.95 -5.98
CA GLY A 934 33.77 -17.03 -6.60
C GLY A 934 33.67 -17.17 -8.13
N ALA A 935 34.78 -16.94 -8.83
CA ALA A 935 34.87 -17.17 -10.28
C ALA A 935 34.62 -18.64 -10.70
N ASP A 936 34.55 -19.57 -9.74
CA ASP A 936 34.18 -20.97 -9.88
C ASP A 936 32.70 -21.27 -9.58
N GLY A 937 31.88 -20.24 -9.30
CA GLY A 937 30.43 -20.37 -9.07
C GLY A 937 30.02 -20.84 -7.67
N LYS A 938 30.94 -20.96 -6.71
CA LYS A 938 30.65 -21.40 -5.34
C LYS A 938 30.36 -20.24 -4.39
N ALA A 939 29.56 -20.50 -3.36
CA ALA A 939 29.30 -19.55 -2.29
C ALA A 939 30.53 -19.39 -1.38
N VAL A 940 30.86 -18.14 -1.01
CA VAL A 940 31.96 -17.85 -0.07
C VAL A 940 31.51 -18.19 1.36
N GLY A 941 32.24 -19.11 2.01
CA GLY A 941 31.93 -19.58 3.36
C GLY A 941 32.20 -18.52 4.45
N THR A 942 31.22 -18.29 5.32
CA THR A 942 31.34 -17.42 6.49
C THR A 942 32.17 -18.07 7.60
N ALA A 943 33.46 -17.73 7.69
CA ALA A 943 34.29 -18.13 8.81
C ALA A 943 33.84 -17.44 10.12
N HIS A 944 33.50 -18.24 11.14
CA HIS A 944 33.20 -17.74 12.48
C HIS A 944 34.42 -17.04 13.12
N THR A 945 34.35 -15.72 13.29
CA THR A 945 35.26 -14.96 14.16
C THR A 945 34.62 -14.72 15.52
N ALA A 946 34.67 -15.74 16.39
CA ALA A 946 34.32 -15.59 17.80
C ALA A 946 35.50 -14.97 18.57
N THR A 947 35.48 -13.65 18.76
CA THR A 947 36.51 -12.94 19.52
C THR A 947 36.24 -13.02 21.03
N SER A 948 36.77 -14.05 21.70
CA SER A 948 36.78 -14.11 23.17
C SER A 948 37.94 -13.30 23.75
N LYS A 949 37.64 -12.25 24.51
CA LYS A 949 38.61 -11.60 25.42
C LYS A 949 38.39 -12.12 26.84
N ALA A 950 39.34 -12.89 27.38
CA ALA A 950 39.62 -12.90 28.82
C ALA A 950 41.00 -13.50 29.13
N ASN A 951 41.80 -12.71 29.86
CA ASN A 951 42.89 -13.07 30.77
C ASN A 951 44.01 -14.04 30.36
N THR A 952 45.18 -13.44 30.21
CA THR A 952 46.51 -14.01 30.48
C THR A 952 46.62 -14.60 31.89
N ALA A 953 47.05 -15.85 32.01
CA ALA A 953 47.74 -16.39 33.18
C ALA A 953 48.64 -17.58 32.77
N ASP A 954 49.93 -17.28 32.65
CA ASP A 954 51.16 -18.06 32.88
C ASP A 954 51.23 -19.62 32.80
N SER A 955 52.47 -20.08 32.62
CA SER A 955 53.03 -21.43 32.83
C SER A 955 52.84 -22.51 31.75
N THR A 956 53.93 -22.67 31.00
CA THR A 956 54.54 -23.93 30.54
C THR A 956 53.95 -25.26 31.05
N GLY A 957 53.55 -26.14 30.12
CA GLY A 957 53.28 -27.56 30.45
C GLY A 957 53.00 -28.43 29.22
N LYS A 958 53.83 -29.46 28.99
CA LYS A 958 53.58 -30.48 27.95
C LYS A 958 52.43 -31.38 28.38
N ALA A 959 51.55 -31.76 27.47
CA ALA A 959 50.64 -32.89 27.68
C ALA A 959 51.32 -34.21 27.26
N SER A 960 51.27 -35.22 28.13
CA SER A 960 51.31 -36.63 27.71
C SER A 960 50.31 -37.43 28.55
N THR A 961 49.40 -38.12 27.87
CA THR A 961 48.81 -39.43 28.23
C THR A 961 48.78 -39.84 29.71
N ALA A 962 47.59 -40.05 30.28
CA ALA A 962 47.06 -41.41 30.56
C ALA A 962 45.74 -41.39 31.37
N ASP A 963 44.78 -42.20 30.90
CA ASP A 963 43.91 -43.12 31.65
C ASP A 963 42.99 -42.68 32.82
N ILE A 964 42.13 -43.67 33.16
CA ILE A 964 41.33 -43.85 34.37
C ILE A 964 39.93 -43.20 34.37
N ALA A 965 39.03 -43.90 33.66
CA ALA A 965 37.83 -44.55 34.20
C ALA A 965 37.11 -43.93 35.42
N GLY A 966 35.77 -43.86 35.32
CA GLY A 966 34.93 -44.38 36.40
C GLY A 966 33.66 -43.62 36.75
N ARG A 967 32.54 -44.19 36.30
CA ARG A 967 31.28 -44.39 37.06
C ARG A 967 30.26 -43.26 37.28
N ASP A 968 29.03 -43.78 37.23
CA ASP A 968 27.83 -43.46 38.01
C ASP A 968 27.07 -42.14 37.77
N GLU A 969 26.11 -42.28 36.86
CA GLU A 969 24.66 -42.27 37.15
C GLU A 969 23.97 -41.03 37.79
N ARG A 970 22.72 -40.86 37.33
CA ARG A 970 21.55 -40.40 38.10
C ARG A 970 21.46 -38.90 38.46
N THR A 971 20.66 -38.15 37.68
CA THR A 971 19.20 -37.95 37.95
C THR A 971 18.63 -36.68 37.28
N VAL A 972 17.76 -36.88 36.29
CA VAL A 972 16.42 -36.25 36.06
C VAL A 972 16.18 -34.75 36.37
N ALA A 973 15.63 -34.06 35.35
CA ALA A 973 14.59 -32.99 35.35
C ALA A 973 14.96 -31.60 34.79
N ALA A 974 14.16 -31.22 33.77
CA ALA A 974 13.64 -29.87 33.50
C ALA A 974 14.61 -28.73 33.14
N ARG A 975 14.88 -28.57 31.84
CA ARG A 975 14.14 -27.60 31.01
C ARG A 975 14.27 -27.90 29.52
#